data_AF-A0A534NX83-F1
#
_entry.id   AF-A0A534NX83-F1
#
_cell.length_a   1.000
_cell.length_b   1.000
_cell.length_c   1.000
_cell.angle_alpha   90.00
_cell.angle_beta   90.00
_cell.angle_gamma   90.00
#
_symmetry.space_group_name_H-M   'P 1'
#
loop_
_entity.id
_entity.type
_entity.pdbx_description
1 polymer ?
#
loop_
_entity_poly.entity_id
_entity_poly.type
_entity_poly.pdbx_seq_one_letter_code
_entity_poly.pdbx_strand_id
1 'polypeptide(L)'
;MIAALLCAAVLSSGSGEAPLWSAQPAQVGEIVFEGAPAESVRSLVAVQVGAVLDARDVRDSVRALHGSARFSRVAAYAETMPDGRVRLVFVLSSVQKLVAVSFPGHQALAESILHQTANLQVNAEFQPEQVAPAVEALRTAYYRIGYRSAEISPARRTTPGGVALDLRIKEGPATRIGEISFEGDAGLENEELAAAFKLARGDVLNMSSLDDGVRGVRERVVVPVEAGPLVRFHIRGNRAFSDAVLAGRLGADSDEPLDTQAAQEMAGRLRRFYVSAGFLRVKVAEREMVARDGAEEVVFSVDEGPQVRVEKLVLTGVKGIPEASLRERLLLILHDNIPRDPAAGADPGLVERMGVMGSVPDPHAVRTKIDPDTVFDPVLYARALKQFEDLYKSQGYLSARAGPPRLDAIGGDQNRLSVTIPVHEGEQTLVTRIVVEGGADVPARDLDAAIVLRAGQPFSYLTAEEGRAALTSIFTRKGHLYARVEDEETFEDVPEGASISRVEVRYRIQPGPVVKVGYVEVVGQRRTVEGLVLDLVGLRPGDVLTPDVLDRGQQALLRTGLFFSATLTPRNPEVAESEKTVQVQLRERPTRDFQASLGFSLADGPRTTAQWTQGNLLGRNLTFTAVGRADFPYGRFPTTRTCFDALCQEHEDHIQYPNDPIERILDLGLSAPRLWPLTDSLRAGLDLIHQRALQPTYQLTKYSSQVSLELTQRRPFFAGIAYEAGYQRLDILGQRSVEDVLSGIDQKIFRQPQGFMTFGSLRPNMFLDLRDDPARPRSGLLLQLGGDFLHSFSGSETQQGAIHVNLLKVQGLVAGYVPLPFLASVVFSARGGRIVQLDDRSQDPLDRRFYLGGATTLRGFHEEQVQPQDLINDVHTQVRACSATLSDVGCVPTAQLVAAGATSDGGDQFVAFSAELRVPFTQSFEVALFYDAGNLWRTPTDLLGRDPKTGNRNLVLRDAVGAGLRWLTPIGRMAIDIGVNLQPDVLLGEPQWGPYFSIDPL
;
A
#
# COMPACT_ATOMS: atom_id res chain seq x y z
N MET A 1 58.86 -31.04 0.16
CA MET A 1 60.15 -31.71 -0.10
C MET A 1 61.04 -31.44 1.13
N ILE A 2 61.18 -32.46 2.01
CA ILE A 2 62.15 -32.62 3.15
C ILE A 2 62.07 -31.57 4.29
N ALA A 3 61.95 -31.85 5.61
CA ALA A 3 61.72 -33.04 6.45
C ALA A 3 61.48 -32.62 7.94
N ALA A 4 60.74 -33.46 8.70
CA ALA A 4 60.95 -33.88 10.13
C ALA A 4 60.95 -32.84 11.29
N LEU A 5 60.47 -33.05 12.54
CA LEU A 5 59.92 -34.18 13.33
C LEU A 5 59.45 -33.66 14.74
N LEU A 6 58.40 -34.25 15.35
CA LEU A 6 58.19 -34.72 16.77
C LEU A 6 58.41 -33.74 17.99
N CYS A 7 57.79 -33.81 19.19
CA CYS A 7 56.76 -34.61 19.90
C CYS A 7 56.44 -33.91 21.27
N ALA A 8 55.17 -33.91 21.74
CA ALA A 8 54.61 -34.48 22.99
C ALA A 8 54.79 -33.79 24.38
N ALA A 9 53.77 -34.05 25.21
CA ALA A 9 53.35 -33.39 26.45
C ALA A 9 53.86 -34.06 27.76
N VAL A 10 53.61 -33.42 28.92
CA VAL A 10 52.94 -33.96 30.16
C VAL A 10 53.29 -33.12 31.42
N LEU A 11 52.29 -33.02 32.30
CA LEU A 11 52.17 -32.32 33.59
C LEU A 11 53.22 -32.67 34.68
N SER A 12 53.44 -31.74 35.62
CA SER A 12 53.47 -32.09 37.06
C SER A 12 53.18 -30.89 37.98
N SER A 13 52.46 -31.20 39.05
CA SER A 13 52.05 -30.38 40.19
C SER A 13 53.20 -30.09 41.17
N GLY A 14 53.19 -28.90 41.77
CA GLY A 14 53.98 -28.58 42.96
C GLY A 14 53.26 -27.56 43.84
N SER A 15 52.58 -28.05 44.86
CA SER A 15 52.06 -27.28 45.99
C SER A 15 53.21 -26.86 46.91
N GLY A 16 53.27 -25.58 47.27
CA GLY A 16 54.16 -25.06 48.31
C GLY A 16 53.58 -23.78 48.91
N GLU A 17 52.84 -23.92 50.00
CA GLU A 17 52.58 -22.82 50.93
C GLU A 17 53.85 -22.52 51.74
N ALA A 18 54.29 -21.27 51.76
CA ALA A 18 55.02 -20.68 52.88
C ALA A 18 54.81 -19.14 52.88
N PRO A 19 54.42 -18.52 54.00
CA PRO A 19 54.09 -17.10 54.06
C PRO A 19 55.22 -16.21 54.65
N LEU A 20 55.10 -14.92 54.31
CA LEU A 20 55.50 -13.71 55.06
C LEU A 20 56.99 -13.49 55.38
N TRP A 21 57.66 -12.72 54.49
CA TRP A 21 58.65 -11.72 54.91
C TRP A 21 58.12 -10.32 54.65
N SER A 22 58.25 -9.48 55.67
CA SER A 22 57.99 -8.04 55.67
C SER A 22 58.74 -7.32 54.54
N ALA A 23 58.06 -6.98 53.45
CA ALA A 23 58.57 -6.02 52.49
C ALA A 23 58.40 -4.62 53.10
N GLN A 24 59.51 -3.95 53.43
CA GLN A 24 59.48 -2.51 53.68
C GLN A 24 58.86 -1.82 52.46
N PRO A 25 58.01 -0.79 52.65
CA PRO A 25 57.41 -0.08 51.54
C PRO A 25 58.51 0.49 50.63
N ALA A 26 58.63 -0.06 49.42
CA ALA A 26 59.66 0.34 48.47
C ALA A 26 59.45 1.79 48.04
N GLN A 27 60.48 2.63 48.13
CA GLN A 27 60.39 4.04 47.72
C GLN A 27 60.80 4.21 46.27
N VAL A 28 60.10 5.10 45.55
CA VAL A 28 60.38 5.40 44.14
C VAL A 28 61.67 6.22 44.03
N GLY A 29 62.74 5.63 43.49
CA GLY A 29 64.04 6.27 43.32
C GLY A 29 64.11 7.16 42.07
N GLU A 30 63.48 6.72 40.98
CA GLU A 30 63.37 7.48 39.75
C GLU A 30 62.22 6.97 38.86
N ILE A 31 61.75 7.82 37.95
CA ILE A 31 60.69 7.49 36.98
C ILE A 31 61.21 7.76 35.58
N VAL A 32 61.20 6.73 34.74
CA VAL A 32 61.71 6.77 33.37
C VAL A 32 60.54 6.57 32.40
N PHE A 33 60.53 7.35 31.32
CA PHE A 33 59.55 7.22 30.24
C PHE A 33 60.27 6.79 28.98
N GLU A 34 59.97 5.59 28.49
CA GLU A 34 60.44 5.09 27.21
C GLU A 34 59.38 5.37 26.15
N GLY A 35 59.78 6.01 25.05
CA GLY A 35 58.88 6.33 23.93
C GLY A 35 58.14 7.67 24.00
N ALA A 36 58.33 8.47 25.06
CA ALA A 36 57.93 9.88 25.10
C ALA A 36 58.87 10.73 25.99
N PRO A 37 59.14 11.99 25.65
CA PRO A 37 59.93 12.87 26.52
C PRO A 37 59.18 13.15 27.83
N ALA A 38 59.88 13.01 28.95
CA ALA A 38 59.31 13.05 30.30
C ALA A 38 58.46 14.30 30.56
N GLU A 39 58.90 15.48 30.10
CA GLU A 39 58.19 16.76 30.25
C GLU A 39 56.77 16.73 29.67
N SER A 40 56.54 15.93 28.60
CA SER A 40 55.26 15.88 27.90
C SER A 40 54.22 14.96 28.52
N VAL A 41 54.62 14.12 29.48
CA VAL A 41 53.79 13.07 30.09
C VAL A 41 53.83 13.07 31.62
N ARG A 42 54.79 13.78 32.23
CA ARG A 42 54.98 13.82 33.69
C ARG A 42 53.72 14.30 34.44
N SER A 43 52.97 15.25 33.87
CA SER A 43 51.74 15.78 34.46
C SER A 43 50.58 14.77 34.50
N LEU A 44 50.68 13.67 33.76
CA LEU A 44 49.68 12.60 33.70
C LEU A 44 50.00 11.42 34.63
N VAL A 45 51.15 11.45 35.32
CA VAL A 45 51.58 10.37 36.22
C VAL A 45 51.41 10.81 37.68
N ALA A 46 50.61 10.06 38.42
CA ALA A 46 50.33 10.29 39.84
C ALA A 46 51.54 9.97 40.74
N VAL A 47 52.43 9.08 40.31
CA VAL A 47 53.59 8.62 41.10
C VAL A 47 54.69 9.71 41.18
N GLN A 48 55.16 9.99 42.39
CA GLN A 48 56.22 10.96 42.68
C GLN A 48 57.53 10.28 43.10
N VAL A 49 58.67 10.90 42.73
CA VAL A 49 60.00 10.44 43.17
C VAL A 49 60.14 10.73 44.67
N GLY A 50 60.57 9.72 45.45
CA GLY A 50 60.69 9.76 46.91
C GLY A 50 59.45 9.29 47.67
N ALA A 51 58.31 9.08 46.99
CA ALA A 51 57.11 8.53 47.61
C ALA A 51 57.20 7.01 47.79
N VAL A 52 56.40 6.47 48.71
CA VAL A 52 56.17 5.01 48.81
C VAL A 52 55.44 4.54 47.56
N LEU A 53 55.93 3.48 46.93
CA LEU A 53 55.34 2.90 45.74
C LEU A 53 54.00 2.22 46.07
N ASP A 54 52.90 2.86 45.67
CA ASP A 54 51.54 2.28 45.73
C ASP A 54 51.14 1.75 44.34
N ALA A 55 50.67 0.50 44.30
CA ALA A 55 50.14 -0.12 43.09
C ALA A 55 48.90 0.60 42.52
N ARG A 56 48.15 1.34 43.36
CA ARG A 56 47.02 2.18 42.93
C ARG A 56 47.50 3.37 42.10
N ASP A 57 48.51 4.10 42.57
CA ASP A 57 49.05 5.28 41.89
C ASP A 57 49.70 4.91 40.55
N VAL A 58 50.37 3.75 40.47
CA VAL A 58 50.89 3.21 39.20
C VAL A 58 49.75 2.90 38.23
N ARG A 59 48.68 2.27 38.70
CA ARG A 59 47.52 1.92 37.88
C ARG A 59 46.77 3.15 37.36
N ASP A 60 46.62 4.17 38.20
CA ASP A 60 45.98 5.43 37.81
C ASP A 60 46.84 6.21 36.81
N SER A 61 48.16 6.16 36.97
CA SER A 61 49.11 6.72 35.99
C SER A 61 49.04 6.00 34.63
N VAL A 62 48.97 4.66 34.62
CA VAL A 62 48.77 3.88 33.38
C VAL A 62 47.43 4.23 32.73
N ARG A 63 46.34 4.34 33.51
CA ARG A 63 45.01 4.70 33.02
C ARG A 63 44.97 6.12 32.45
N ALA A 64 45.61 7.10 33.10
CA ALA A 64 45.68 8.47 32.62
C ALA A 64 46.52 8.62 31.34
N LEU A 65 47.65 7.91 31.26
CA LEU A 65 48.48 7.87 30.06
C LEU A 65 47.76 7.22 28.88
N HIS A 66 47.03 6.11 29.11
CA HIS A 66 46.21 5.47 28.08
C HIS A 66 45.01 6.34 27.68
N GLY A 67 44.35 6.98 28.66
CA GLY A 67 43.21 7.87 28.45
C GLY A 67 43.54 9.17 27.71
N SER A 68 44.82 9.50 27.55
CA SER A 68 45.27 10.67 26.78
C SER A 68 45.09 10.52 25.26
N ALA A 69 44.79 9.30 24.76
CA ALA A 69 44.70 8.94 23.34
C ALA A 69 45.99 9.24 22.51
N ARG A 70 47.11 9.52 23.17
CA ARG A 70 48.41 9.78 22.54
C ARG A 70 49.21 8.50 22.28
N PHE A 71 48.86 7.41 22.97
CA PHE A 71 49.62 6.17 22.98
C PHE A 71 48.72 4.95 22.74
N SER A 72 49.10 4.06 21.83
CA SER A 72 48.42 2.80 21.50
C SER A 72 48.73 1.67 22.49
N ARG A 73 49.84 1.79 23.22
CA ARG A 73 50.24 0.86 24.29
C ARG A 73 50.93 1.62 25.43
N VAL A 74 50.48 1.35 26.65
CA VAL A 74 51.06 1.88 27.89
C VAL A 74 51.32 0.70 28.82
N ALA A 75 52.58 0.45 29.16
CA ALA A 75 52.98 -0.55 30.15
C ALA A 75 53.87 0.11 31.20
N ALA A 76 53.78 -0.36 32.45
CA ALA A 76 54.65 0.10 33.53
C ALA A 76 55.28 -1.11 34.22
N TYR A 77 56.58 -1.09 34.43
CA TYR A 77 57.29 -2.09 35.23
C TYR A 77 58.27 -1.42 36.18
N ALA A 78 58.57 -2.13 37.27
CA ALA A 78 59.40 -1.66 38.36
C ALA A 78 60.69 -2.48 38.40
N GLU A 79 61.84 -1.80 38.46
CA GLU A 79 63.16 -2.39 38.62
C GLU A 79 63.76 -1.98 39.97
N THR A 80 64.23 -2.94 40.76
CA THR A 80 64.88 -2.65 42.05
C THR A 80 66.28 -2.11 41.82
N MET A 81 66.59 -0.95 42.40
CA MET A 81 67.89 -0.31 42.35
C MET A 81 68.84 -0.88 43.42
N PRO A 82 70.17 -0.79 43.26
CA PRO A 82 71.16 -1.32 44.20
C PRO A 82 71.08 -0.76 45.63
N ASP A 83 70.42 0.39 45.82
CA ASP A 83 70.23 1.07 47.09
C ASP A 83 68.89 0.75 47.79
N GLY A 84 68.11 -0.19 47.24
CA GLY A 84 66.82 -0.63 47.78
C GLY A 84 65.61 0.21 47.34
N ARG A 85 65.80 1.25 46.52
CA ARG A 85 64.70 2.01 45.88
C ARG A 85 64.24 1.35 44.59
N VAL A 86 63.12 1.80 44.02
CA VAL A 86 62.56 1.26 42.77
C VAL A 86 62.60 2.31 41.66
N ARG A 87 63.12 1.90 40.50
CA ARG A 87 62.98 2.62 39.22
C ARG A 87 61.69 2.19 38.56
N LEU A 88 60.77 3.12 38.33
CA LEU A 88 59.51 2.84 37.64
C LEU A 88 59.64 3.27 36.17
N VAL A 89 59.56 2.31 35.25
CA VAL A 89 59.68 2.55 33.80
C VAL A 89 58.31 2.45 33.15
N PHE A 90 57.87 3.53 32.51
CA PHE A 90 56.67 3.56 31.66
C PHE A 90 57.08 3.45 30.19
N VAL A 91 56.66 2.37 29.52
CA VAL A 91 56.86 2.16 28.09
C VAL A 91 55.62 2.60 27.32
N LEU A 92 55.80 3.57 26.43
CA LEU A 92 54.77 4.27 25.68
C LEU A 92 54.98 4.09 24.17
N SER A 93 53.97 3.59 23.46
CA SER A 93 53.99 3.49 21.99
C SER A 93 53.02 4.50 21.38
N SER A 94 53.45 5.37 20.47
CA SER A 94 52.60 6.43 19.91
C SER A 94 51.58 5.92 18.88
N VAL A 95 50.39 6.51 18.86
CA VAL A 95 49.38 6.28 17.81
C VAL A 95 49.81 7.03 16.55
N GLN A 96 50.18 6.32 15.48
CA GLN A 96 50.50 6.94 14.19
C GLN A 96 49.23 7.07 13.35
N LYS A 97 48.85 8.29 12.93
CA LYS A 97 47.69 8.53 12.05
C LYS A 97 48.10 8.50 10.58
N LEU A 98 47.21 8.09 9.69
CA LEU A 98 47.43 8.17 8.25
C LEU A 98 47.13 9.60 7.78
N VAL A 99 48.15 10.41 7.53
CA VAL A 99 48.02 11.86 7.24
C VAL A 99 47.71 12.13 5.78
N ALA A 100 48.16 11.27 4.87
CA ALA A 100 47.90 11.39 3.44
C ALA A 100 48.04 10.03 2.75
N VAL A 101 47.26 9.82 1.69
CA VAL A 101 47.45 8.75 0.72
C VAL A 101 47.62 9.40 -0.65
N SER A 102 48.66 9.04 -1.38
CA SER A 102 48.89 9.53 -2.75
C SER A 102 49.07 8.35 -3.72
N PHE A 103 48.78 8.57 -5.00
CA PHE A 103 48.86 7.53 -6.04
C PHE A 103 49.81 7.90 -7.18
N PRO A 104 51.13 8.04 -6.95
CA PRO A 104 52.03 8.50 -8.00
C PRO A 104 52.08 7.51 -9.19
N GLY A 105 51.95 8.01 -10.41
CA GLY A 105 52.04 7.21 -11.64
C GLY A 105 50.70 6.76 -12.23
N HIS A 106 49.57 7.18 -11.66
CA HIS A 106 48.26 6.96 -12.27
C HIS A 106 48.02 7.86 -13.49
N GLN A 107 47.44 7.30 -14.55
CA GLN A 107 47.00 7.98 -15.77
C GLN A 107 45.68 7.42 -16.28
N ALA A 108 45.48 6.09 -16.21
CA ALA A 108 44.27 5.45 -16.73
C ALA A 108 43.05 5.55 -15.80
N LEU A 109 43.27 5.69 -14.49
CA LEU A 109 42.21 5.90 -13.49
C LEU A 109 42.33 7.27 -12.83
N ALA A 110 41.18 7.93 -12.65
CA ALA A 110 41.10 9.17 -11.91
C ALA A 110 41.42 8.95 -10.42
N GLU A 111 42.10 9.92 -9.80
CA GLU A 111 42.57 9.81 -8.42
C GLU A 111 41.42 9.58 -7.41
N SER A 112 40.24 10.15 -7.66
CA SER A 112 39.03 9.93 -6.86
C SER A 112 38.59 8.46 -6.82
N ILE A 113 38.69 7.75 -7.95
CA ILE A 113 38.36 6.32 -8.05
C ILE A 113 39.40 5.50 -7.28
N LEU A 114 40.68 5.90 -7.35
CA LEU A 114 41.76 5.25 -6.59
C LEU A 114 41.57 5.42 -5.09
N HIS A 115 41.19 6.61 -4.62
CA HIS A 115 40.83 6.82 -3.21
C HIS A 115 39.65 5.96 -2.76
N GLN A 116 38.59 5.90 -3.57
CA GLN A 116 37.42 5.08 -3.27
C GLN A 116 37.75 3.59 -3.25
N THR A 117 38.58 3.12 -4.19
CA THR A 117 38.95 1.70 -4.33
C THR A 117 39.94 1.26 -3.25
N ALA A 118 40.91 2.10 -2.89
CA ALA A 118 41.87 1.81 -1.83
C ALA A 118 41.21 1.72 -0.46
N ASN A 119 40.10 2.44 -0.25
CA ASN A 119 39.32 2.45 1.00
C ASN A 119 40.16 2.74 2.26
N LEU A 120 41.18 3.60 2.12
CA LEU A 120 42.04 4.04 3.22
C LEU A 120 41.60 5.42 3.70
N GLN A 121 41.27 5.54 4.98
CA GLN A 121 40.77 6.79 5.56
C GLN A 121 41.92 7.69 6.05
N VAL A 122 42.00 8.89 5.48
CA VAL A 122 42.93 9.94 5.93
C VAL A 122 42.45 10.49 7.28
N ASN A 123 43.39 10.76 8.19
CA ASN A 123 43.23 11.16 9.59
C ASN A 123 42.76 10.06 10.58
N ALA A 124 42.60 8.82 10.11
CA ALA A 124 42.37 7.66 10.96
C ALA A 124 43.70 7.08 11.51
N GLU A 125 43.63 6.18 12.49
CA GLU A 125 44.78 5.40 12.96
C GLU A 125 45.34 4.55 11.81
N PHE A 126 46.66 4.61 11.59
CA PHE A 126 47.31 3.86 10.53
C PHE A 126 47.49 2.40 10.94
N GLN A 127 46.75 1.50 10.30
CA GLN A 127 46.89 0.05 10.47
C GLN A 127 47.68 -0.55 9.30
N PRO A 128 48.90 -1.08 9.50
CA PRO A 128 49.71 -1.65 8.43
C PRO A 128 49.03 -2.80 7.66
N GLU A 129 48.15 -3.54 8.33
CA GLU A 129 47.43 -4.69 7.77
C GLU A 129 46.44 -4.29 6.66
N GLN A 130 45.96 -3.04 6.65
CA GLN A 130 45.00 -2.52 5.66
C GLN A 130 45.66 -2.18 4.31
N VAL A 131 46.99 -2.08 4.26
CA VAL A 131 47.71 -1.67 3.04
C VAL A 131 47.69 -2.77 1.97
N ALA A 132 47.81 -4.05 2.35
CA ALA A 132 47.83 -5.15 1.40
C ALA A 132 46.47 -5.35 0.68
N PRO A 133 45.30 -5.36 1.38
CA PRO A 133 43.99 -5.36 0.74
C PRO A 133 43.76 -4.17 -0.20
N ALA A 134 44.23 -2.97 0.17
CA ALA A 134 44.10 -1.78 -0.66
C ALA A 134 44.89 -1.90 -1.98
N VAL A 135 46.13 -2.42 -1.92
CA VAL A 135 46.95 -2.70 -3.11
C VAL A 135 46.26 -3.71 -4.03
N GLU A 136 45.68 -4.77 -3.48
CA GLU A 136 44.96 -5.79 -4.26
C GLU A 136 43.66 -5.26 -4.88
N ALA A 137 42.91 -4.43 -4.17
CA ALA A 137 41.71 -3.79 -4.70
C ALA A 137 42.05 -2.89 -5.90
N LEU A 138 43.10 -2.09 -5.80
CA LEU A 138 43.57 -1.24 -6.90
C LEU A 138 44.09 -2.05 -8.08
N ARG A 139 44.86 -3.12 -7.83
CA ARG A 139 45.34 -4.04 -8.88
C ARG A 139 44.16 -4.67 -9.63
N THR A 140 43.12 -5.06 -8.90
CA THR A 140 41.87 -5.59 -9.47
C THR A 140 41.14 -4.54 -10.31
N ALA A 141 41.07 -3.29 -9.87
CA ALA A 141 40.46 -2.20 -10.63
C ALA A 141 41.17 -1.96 -11.97
N TYR A 142 42.51 -1.90 -11.97
CA TYR A 142 43.31 -1.79 -13.20
C TYR A 142 43.16 -3.00 -14.12
N TYR A 143 43.09 -4.21 -13.55
CA TYR A 143 42.85 -5.44 -14.32
C TYR A 143 41.53 -5.40 -15.09
N ARG A 144 40.46 -4.88 -14.47
CA ARG A 144 39.11 -4.80 -15.07
C ARG A 144 39.03 -3.81 -16.25
N ILE A 145 39.83 -2.74 -16.23
CA ILE A 145 39.90 -1.76 -17.32
C ILE A 145 41.00 -2.05 -18.36
N GLY A 146 41.58 -3.27 -18.32
CA GLY A 146 42.48 -3.76 -19.36
C GLY A 146 43.98 -3.61 -19.07
N TYR A 147 44.37 -3.04 -17.92
CA TYR A 147 45.78 -2.90 -17.51
C TYR A 147 46.21 -4.08 -16.64
N ARG A 148 46.27 -5.27 -17.24
CA ARG A 148 46.48 -6.55 -16.54
C ARG A 148 47.87 -6.72 -15.93
N SER A 149 48.85 -5.98 -16.44
CA SER A 149 50.23 -5.97 -15.94
C SER A 149 50.51 -4.81 -14.97
N ALA A 150 49.47 -4.16 -14.43
CA ALA A 150 49.65 -3.05 -13.52
C ALA A 150 50.30 -3.52 -12.20
N GLU A 151 51.41 -2.89 -11.84
CA GLU A 151 52.13 -3.11 -10.58
C GLU A 151 51.90 -1.93 -9.64
N ILE A 152 51.58 -2.21 -8.38
CA ILE A 152 51.35 -1.20 -7.35
C ILE A 152 52.24 -1.48 -6.15
N SER A 153 53.13 -0.54 -5.83
CA SER A 153 54.13 -0.69 -4.78
C SER A 153 53.91 0.34 -3.67
N PRO A 154 53.61 -0.09 -2.43
CA PRO A 154 53.40 0.83 -1.31
C PRO A 154 54.73 1.35 -0.76
N ALA A 155 54.82 2.67 -0.55
CA ALA A 155 55.94 3.34 0.09
C ALA A 155 55.46 4.20 1.26
N ARG A 156 56.03 4.01 2.45
CA ARG A 156 55.66 4.77 3.66
C ARG A 156 56.64 5.92 3.89
N ARG A 157 56.12 7.10 4.24
CA ARG A 157 56.90 8.26 4.68
C ARG A 157 56.41 8.73 6.04
N THR A 158 57.29 8.76 7.03
CA THR A 158 56.98 9.30 8.36
C THR A 158 56.99 10.83 8.29
N THR A 159 55.93 11.45 8.80
CA THR A 159 55.75 12.90 8.88
C THR A 159 55.56 13.32 10.35
N PRO A 160 55.79 14.59 10.72
CA PRO A 160 55.62 15.06 12.10
C PRO A 160 54.21 14.84 12.69
N GLY A 161 53.19 14.64 11.84
CA GLY A 161 51.80 14.38 12.23
C GLY A 161 51.32 12.93 12.07
N GLY A 162 52.16 12.00 11.60
CA GLY A 162 51.79 10.60 11.35
C GLY A 162 52.45 10.00 10.11
N VAL A 163 51.83 9.01 9.46
CA VAL A 163 52.33 8.30 8.27
C VAL A 163 51.66 8.85 7.02
N ALA A 164 52.42 9.15 5.98
CA ALA A 164 51.93 9.34 4.63
C ALA A 164 52.23 8.06 3.81
N LEU A 165 51.25 7.60 3.04
CA LEU A 165 51.36 6.40 2.20
C LEU A 165 51.34 6.79 0.72
N ASP A 166 52.41 6.49 0.00
CA ASP A 166 52.49 6.65 -1.45
C ASP A 166 52.33 5.28 -2.12
N LEU A 167 51.20 5.06 -2.79
CA LEU A 167 50.93 3.84 -3.56
C LEU A 167 51.39 4.08 -5.00
N ARG A 168 52.64 3.71 -5.32
CA ARG A 168 53.23 3.98 -6.63
C ARG A 168 52.71 2.99 -7.66
N ILE A 169 52.12 3.51 -8.73
CA ILE A 169 51.47 2.73 -9.78
C ILE A 169 52.33 2.71 -11.04
N LYS A 170 52.59 1.52 -11.57
CA LYS A 170 53.12 1.28 -12.91
C LYS A 170 52.05 0.54 -13.70
N GLU A 171 51.29 1.26 -14.52
CA GLU A 171 50.09 0.69 -15.18
C GLU A 171 50.42 -0.39 -16.23
N GLY A 172 51.59 -0.29 -16.88
CA GLY A 172 51.98 -1.18 -17.97
C GLY A 172 51.16 -0.95 -19.26
N PRO A 173 51.37 -1.76 -20.31
CA PRO A 173 50.61 -1.63 -21.56
C PRO A 173 49.15 -2.05 -21.40
N ALA A 174 48.24 -1.28 -22.00
CA ALA A 174 46.83 -1.63 -22.08
C ALA A 174 46.62 -2.88 -22.96
N THR A 175 45.85 -3.84 -22.44
CA THR A 175 45.45 -5.05 -23.18
C THR A 175 44.43 -4.64 -24.23
N ARG A 176 44.75 -4.86 -25.51
CA ARG A 176 43.85 -4.55 -26.63
C ARG A 176 43.19 -5.81 -27.18
N ILE A 177 41.95 -5.65 -27.64
CA ILE A 177 41.17 -6.74 -28.22
C ILE A 177 41.73 -7.10 -29.59
N GLY A 178 42.20 -8.34 -29.75
CA GLY A 178 42.79 -8.85 -30.99
C GLY A 178 41.78 -9.38 -31.99
N GLU A 179 40.80 -10.14 -31.50
CA GLU A 179 39.71 -10.77 -32.26
C GLU A 179 38.52 -10.98 -31.30
N ILE A 180 37.29 -10.90 -31.82
CA ILE A 180 36.06 -11.20 -31.09
C ILE A 180 35.35 -12.30 -31.88
N SER A 181 35.18 -13.47 -31.27
CA SER A 181 34.42 -14.58 -31.83
C SER A 181 33.24 -14.92 -30.92
N PHE A 182 32.11 -15.27 -31.53
CA PHE A 182 30.92 -15.74 -30.84
C PHE A 182 30.70 -17.21 -31.22
N GLU A 183 30.49 -18.08 -30.23
CA GLU A 183 30.18 -19.49 -30.42
C GLU A 183 28.73 -19.76 -29.98
N GLY A 184 27.94 -20.41 -30.85
CA GLY A 184 26.51 -20.70 -30.63
C GLY A 184 25.58 -19.97 -31.59
N ASP A 185 24.34 -20.43 -31.70
CA ASP A 185 23.29 -19.79 -32.50
C ASP A 185 22.35 -19.00 -31.59
N ALA A 186 22.47 -17.67 -31.59
CA ALA A 186 21.68 -16.77 -30.78
C ALA A 186 20.51 -16.13 -31.55
N GLY A 187 20.29 -16.51 -32.82
CA GLY A 187 19.28 -15.89 -33.69
C GLY A 187 19.55 -14.42 -34.05
N LEU A 188 20.77 -13.93 -33.82
CA LEU A 188 21.24 -12.57 -34.14
C LEU A 188 22.50 -12.67 -35.02
N GLU A 189 22.67 -11.75 -35.97
CA GLU A 189 23.89 -11.74 -36.79
C GLU A 189 25.11 -11.32 -35.95
N ASN A 190 26.31 -11.81 -36.31
CA ASN A 190 27.55 -11.51 -35.58
C ASN A 190 27.84 -10.00 -35.46
N GLU A 191 27.38 -9.19 -36.43
CA GLU A 191 27.47 -7.73 -36.37
C GLU A 191 26.56 -7.13 -35.29
N GLU A 192 25.37 -7.70 -35.09
CA GLU A 192 24.41 -7.27 -34.07
C GLU A 192 24.87 -7.68 -32.67
N LEU A 193 25.46 -8.88 -32.54
CA LEU A 193 26.12 -9.33 -31.32
C LEU A 193 27.29 -8.40 -30.97
N ALA A 194 28.19 -8.14 -31.91
CA ALA A 194 29.30 -7.20 -31.69
C ALA A 194 28.83 -5.79 -31.29
N ALA A 195 27.75 -5.29 -31.89
CA ALA A 195 27.16 -3.99 -31.56
C ALA A 195 26.60 -3.94 -30.13
N ALA A 196 26.06 -5.05 -29.60
CA ALA A 196 25.55 -5.12 -28.22
C ALA A 196 26.67 -4.97 -27.18
N PHE A 197 27.84 -5.54 -27.46
CA PHE A 197 29.00 -5.44 -26.58
C PHE A 197 29.71 -4.09 -26.65
N LYS A 198 29.45 -3.26 -27.67
CA LYS A 198 30.08 -1.94 -27.90
C LYS A 198 31.62 -2.01 -27.86
N LEU A 199 32.19 -3.11 -28.36
CA LEU A 199 33.63 -3.36 -28.41
C LEU A 199 34.06 -3.62 -29.84
N ALA A 200 35.16 -3.01 -30.26
CA ALA A 200 35.78 -3.23 -31.57
C ALA A 200 37.21 -3.77 -31.43
N ARG A 201 37.70 -4.38 -32.51
CA ARG A 201 39.10 -4.80 -32.62
C ARG A 201 40.02 -3.59 -32.43
N GLY A 202 40.98 -3.70 -31.51
CA GLY A 202 41.91 -2.63 -31.16
C GLY A 202 41.52 -1.80 -29.93
N ASP A 203 40.27 -1.90 -29.46
CA ASP A 203 39.84 -1.25 -28.22
C ASP A 203 40.57 -1.82 -27.00
N VAL A 204 40.71 -1.00 -25.97
CA VAL A 204 41.21 -1.46 -24.67
C VAL A 204 40.15 -2.34 -24.01
N LEU A 205 40.53 -3.55 -23.61
CA LEU A 205 39.63 -4.50 -22.99
C LEU A 205 39.04 -3.93 -21.70
N ASN A 206 37.72 -3.74 -21.66
CA ASN A 206 37.00 -3.35 -20.46
C ASN A 206 35.98 -4.43 -20.08
N MET A 207 36.17 -5.04 -18.91
CA MET A 207 35.32 -6.12 -18.40
C MET A 207 33.90 -5.65 -18.06
N SER A 208 33.70 -4.37 -17.71
CA SER A 208 32.34 -3.86 -17.44
C SER A 208 31.51 -3.76 -18.72
N SER A 209 32.13 -3.40 -19.84
CA SER A 209 31.46 -3.37 -21.15
C SER A 209 31.07 -4.79 -21.61
N LEU A 210 31.85 -5.80 -21.23
CA LEU A 210 31.52 -7.22 -21.45
C LEU A 210 30.29 -7.63 -20.63
N ASP A 211 30.26 -7.31 -19.33
CA ASP A 211 29.11 -7.62 -18.45
C ASP A 211 27.81 -6.95 -18.92
N ASP A 212 27.90 -5.69 -19.34
CA ASP A 212 26.77 -4.92 -19.88
C ASP A 212 26.30 -5.47 -21.24
N GLY A 213 27.24 -5.90 -22.10
CA GLY A 213 26.94 -6.56 -23.37
C GLY A 213 26.19 -7.87 -23.18
N VAL A 214 26.62 -8.73 -22.25
CA VAL A 214 25.92 -9.99 -21.92
C VAL A 214 24.48 -9.71 -21.48
N ARG A 215 24.27 -8.68 -20.66
CA ARG A 215 22.93 -8.29 -20.20
C ARG A 215 22.06 -7.77 -21.35
N GLY A 216 22.62 -6.91 -22.22
CA GLY A 216 21.93 -6.38 -23.39
C GLY A 216 21.57 -7.44 -24.43
N VAL A 217 22.40 -8.48 -24.59
CA VAL A 217 22.06 -9.64 -25.43
C VAL A 217 20.89 -10.42 -24.80
N ARG A 218 20.92 -10.71 -23.49
CA ARG A 218 19.82 -11.41 -22.80
C ARG A 218 18.45 -10.72 -22.93
N GLU A 219 18.42 -9.39 -22.99
CA GLU A 219 17.19 -8.61 -23.15
C GLU A 219 16.63 -8.61 -24.58
N ARG A 220 17.43 -9.01 -25.57
CA ARG A 220 17.12 -8.93 -27.01
C ARG A 220 16.98 -10.28 -27.71
N VAL A 221 17.39 -11.37 -27.06
CA VAL A 221 17.20 -12.72 -27.60
C VAL A 221 15.70 -13.05 -27.54
N VAL A 222 15.04 -12.96 -28.70
CA VAL A 222 13.78 -13.66 -28.94
C VAL A 222 14.18 -15.07 -29.33
N VAL A 223 14.00 -16.04 -28.43
CA VAL A 223 14.19 -17.45 -28.77
C VAL A 223 13.03 -17.84 -29.69
N PRO A 224 13.26 -18.17 -30.97
CA PRO A 224 12.25 -18.86 -31.76
C PRO A 224 12.06 -20.23 -31.10
N VAL A 225 11.02 -20.36 -30.28
CA VAL A 225 10.64 -21.65 -29.73
C VAL A 225 9.93 -22.38 -30.85
N GLU A 226 10.62 -23.34 -31.47
CA GLU A 226 9.89 -24.39 -32.18
C GLU A 226 9.00 -25.05 -31.12
N ALA A 227 7.68 -25.04 -31.34
CA ALA A 227 6.77 -25.74 -30.46
C ALA A 227 7.28 -27.17 -30.32
N GLY A 228 7.65 -27.56 -29.09
CA GLY A 228 7.99 -28.94 -28.80
C GLY A 228 6.87 -29.89 -29.24
N PRO A 229 7.15 -31.19 -29.37
CA PRO A 229 6.11 -32.16 -29.72
C PRO A 229 4.90 -31.96 -28.80
N LEU A 230 3.71 -31.91 -29.38
CA LEU A 230 2.47 -31.75 -28.63
C LEU A 230 2.41 -32.87 -27.58
N VAL A 231 2.44 -32.54 -26.29
CA VAL A 231 2.35 -33.57 -25.24
C VAL A 231 0.88 -33.80 -24.89
N ARG A 232 0.45 -35.06 -24.87
CA ARG A 232 -0.88 -35.47 -24.37
C ARG A 232 -0.73 -36.35 -23.13
N PHE A 233 -1.54 -36.08 -22.11
CA PHE A 233 -1.54 -36.87 -20.89
C PHE A 233 -2.72 -37.84 -20.88
N HIS A 234 -2.47 -39.06 -20.43
CA HIS A 234 -3.51 -40.05 -20.18
C HIS A 234 -3.43 -40.56 -18.75
N ILE A 235 -4.51 -40.48 -17.99
CA ILE A 235 -4.61 -41.10 -16.67
C ILE A 235 -5.47 -42.35 -16.82
N ARG A 236 -4.97 -43.50 -16.37
CA ARG A 236 -5.67 -44.79 -16.47
C ARG A 236 -5.71 -45.47 -15.12
N GLY A 237 -6.85 -46.09 -14.81
CA GLY A 237 -7.05 -46.83 -13.56
C GLY A 237 -7.60 -45.99 -12.41
N ASN A 238 -7.83 -44.69 -12.64
CA ASN A 238 -8.56 -43.83 -11.73
C ASN A 238 -10.07 -44.17 -11.72
N ARG A 239 -10.57 -44.67 -10.60
CA ARG A 239 -11.99 -44.99 -10.39
C ARG A 239 -12.61 -44.11 -9.31
N ALA A 240 -11.80 -43.69 -8.33
CA ALA A 240 -12.25 -42.86 -7.21
C ALA A 240 -12.33 -41.35 -7.54
N PHE A 241 -11.50 -40.87 -8.46
CA PHE A 241 -11.43 -39.45 -8.85
C PHE A 241 -11.46 -39.26 -10.37
N SER A 242 -12.18 -38.23 -10.82
CA SER A 242 -12.27 -37.86 -12.23
C SER A 242 -10.98 -37.23 -12.74
N ASP A 243 -10.76 -37.31 -14.06
CA ASP A 243 -9.60 -36.70 -14.75
C ASP A 243 -9.45 -35.21 -14.44
N ALA A 244 -10.54 -34.44 -14.30
CA ALA A 244 -10.50 -33.03 -13.93
C ALA A 244 -9.89 -32.76 -12.54
N VAL A 245 -10.16 -33.64 -11.58
CA VAL A 245 -9.60 -33.54 -10.22
C VAL A 245 -8.11 -33.87 -10.23
N LEU A 246 -7.70 -34.87 -11.03
CA LEU A 246 -6.32 -35.34 -11.11
C LEU A 246 -5.44 -34.43 -11.99
N ALA A 247 -5.99 -33.85 -13.06
CA ALA A 247 -5.31 -32.91 -13.95
C ALA A 247 -4.79 -31.69 -13.17
N GLY A 248 -5.62 -31.12 -12.29
CA GLY A 248 -5.21 -30.03 -11.40
C GLY A 248 -4.12 -30.38 -10.38
N ARG A 249 -3.74 -31.66 -10.24
CA ARG A 249 -2.65 -32.13 -9.35
C ARG A 249 -1.36 -32.45 -10.10
N LEU A 250 -1.41 -32.58 -11.42
CA LEU A 250 -0.23 -32.77 -12.26
C LEU A 250 0.65 -31.51 -12.26
N GLY A 251 0.06 -30.32 -12.18
CA GLY A 251 0.79 -29.05 -12.03
C GLY A 251 1.60 -28.64 -13.26
N ALA A 252 1.06 -28.88 -14.46
CA ALA A 252 1.75 -28.64 -15.74
C ALA A 252 1.66 -27.18 -16.23
N ASP A 253 1.27 -26.23 -15.38
CA ASP A 253 1.30 -24.78 -15.70
C ASP A 253 2.73 -24.18 -15.63
N SER A 254 3.76 -25.02 -15.45
CA SER A 254 5.16 -24.59 -15.40
C SER A 254 5.79 -24.60 -16.80
N ASP A 255 6.47 -23.52 -17.17
CA ASP A 255 7.29 -23.37 -18.40
C ASP A 255 8.50 -24.33 -18.47
N GLU A 256 8.50 -25.40 -17.68
CA GLU A 256 9.59 -26.38 -17.57
C GLU A 256 9.47 -27.44 -18.66
N PRO A 257 10.58 -27.82 -19.33
CA PRO A 257 10.58 -28.88 -20.33
C PRO A 257 10.17 -30.21 -19.68
N LEU A 258 9.25 -30.92 -20.34
CA LEU A 258 8.75 -32.19 -19.85
C LEU A 258 9.80 -33.29 -20.07
N ASP A 259 10.56 -33.61 -19.04
CA ASP A 259 11.52 -34.72 -19.04
C ASP A 259 11.07 -35.89 -18.14
N THR A 260 11.85 -36.96 -18.12
CA THR A 260 11.57 -38.14 -17.29
C THR A 260 11.49 -37.82 -15.79
N GLN A 261 12.22 -36.80 -15.32
CA GLN A 261 12.20 -36.40 -13.91
C GLN A 261 10.91 -35.65 -13.60
N ALA A 262 10.48 -34.73 -14.48
CA ALA A 262 9.22 -34.02 -14.39
C ALA A 262 8.03 -35.00 -14.38
N ALA A 263 8.04 -36.02 -15.24
CA ALA A 263 7.02 -37.08 -15.26
C ALA A 263 6.97 -37.90 -13.95
N GLN A 264 8.13 -38.24 -13.38
CA GLN A 264 8.21 -38.89 -12.07
C GLN A 264 7.70 -38.02 -10.93
N GLU A 265 7.99 -36.72 -10.97
CA GLU A 265 7.49 -35.77 -9.99
C GLU A 265 5.97 -35.60 -10.08
N MET A 266 5.42 -35.57 -11.29
CA MET A 266 3.97 -35.59 -11.56
C MET A 266 3.30 -36.86 -11.00
N ALA A 267 3.87 -38.04 -11.27
CA ALA A 267 3.40 -39.30 -10.70
C ALA A 267 3.47 -39.28 -9.16
N GLY A 268 4.53 -38.70 -8.60
CA GLY A 268 4.69 -38.49 -7.17
C GLY A 268 3.63 -37.55 -6.57
N ARG A 269 3.25 -36.48 -7.29
CA ARG A 269 2.16 -35.57 -6.88
C ARG A 269 0.81 -36.28 -6.85
N LEU A 270 0.49 -37.04 -7.89
CA LEU A 270 -0.72 -37.87 -7.94
C LEU A 270 -0.75 -38.87 -6.78
N ARG A 271 0.35 -39.60 -6.57
CA ARG A 271 0.48 -40.56 -5.46
C ARG A 271 0.21 -39.90 -4.11
N ARG A 272 0.82 -38.74 -3.84
CA ARG A 272 0.61 -37.99 -2.59
C ARG A 272 -0.85 -37.56 -2.42
N PHE A 273 -1.50 -37.10 -3.49
CA PHE A 273 -2.92 -36.74 -3.46
C PHE A 273 -3.81 -37.94 -3.07
N TYR A 274 -3.59 -39.11 -3.69
CA TYR A 274 -4.31 -40.33 -3.34
C TYR A 274 -4.06 -40.78 -1.88
N VAL A 275 -2.82 -40.71 -1.41
CA VAL A 275 -2.48 -41.00 0.00
C VAL A 275 -3.20 -40.04 0.95
N SER A 276 -3.22 -38.73 0.66
CA SER A 276 -3.95 -37.72 1.45
C SER A 276 -5.48 -37.87 1.40
N ALA A 277 -5.98 -38.72 0.51
CA ALA A 277 -7.40 -39.08 0.41
C ALA A 277 -7.73 -40.45 1.03
N GLY A 278 -6.75 -41.10 1.69
CA GLY A 278 -6.93 -42.38 2.38
C GLY A 278 -6.55 -43.62 1.56
N PHE A 279 -6.02 -43.47 0.35
CA PHE A 279 -5.54 -44.58 -0.47
C PHE A 279 -4.07 -44.89 -0.17
N LEU A 280 -3.80 -45.44 1.02
CA LEU A 280 -2.43 -45.64 1.52
C LEU A 280 -1.57 -46.60 0.67
N ARG A 281 -2.23 -47.45 -0.14
CA ARG A 281 -1.58 -48.50 -0.96
C ARG A 281 -1.49 -48.14 -2.44
N VAL A 282 -1.84 -46.91 -2.81
CA VAL A 282 -1.83 -46.46 -4.19
C VAL A 282 -0.45 -46.62 -4.82
N LYS A 283 -0.42 -47.13 -6.06
CA LYS A 283 0.75 -47.14 -6.92
C LYS A 283 0.44 -46.32 -8.17
N VAL A 284 1.30 -45.35 -8.45
CA VAL A 284 1.25 -44.56 -9.68
C VAL A 284 2.53 -44.83 -10.43
N ALA A 285 2.43 -45.27 -11.67
CA ALA A 285 3.55 -45.48 -12.58
C ALA A 285 3.34 -44.71 -13.88
N GLU A 286 4.35 -43.97 -14.29
CA GLU A 286 4.40 -43.23 -15.54
C GLU A 286 4.99 -44.07 -16.67
N ARG A 287 4.52 -43.84 -17.90
CA ARG A 287 5.09 -44.42 -19.10
C ARG A 287 4.99 -43.44 -20.25
N GLU A 288 6.12 -43.13 -20.85
CA GLU A 288 6.20 -42.30 -22.04
C GLU A 288 6.03 -43.15 -23.31
N MET A 289 5.31 -42.61 -24.29
CA MET A 289 5.02 -43.24 -25.58
C MET A 289 5.11 -42.19 -26.69
N VAL A 290 5.76 -42.52 -27.80
CA VAL A 290 5.73 -41.67 -29.00
C VAL A 290 4.43 -41.94 -29.76
N ALA A 291 3.59 -40.92 -29.94
CA ALA A 291 2.34 -41.02 -30.69
C ALA A 291 2.59 -41.06 -32.20
N ARG A 292 1.63 -41.61 -32.96
CA ARG A 292 1.76 -41.82 -34.41
C ARG A 292 1.85 -40.52 -35.24
N ASP A 293 1.45 -39.41 -34.66
CA ASP A 293 1.39 -38.07 -35.25
C ASP A 293 2.56 -37.15 -34.83
N GLY A 294 3.56 -37.69 -34.12
CA GLY A 294 4.70 -36.91 -33.63
C GLY A 294 4.46 -36.18 -32.31
N ALA A 295 3.30 -36.40 -31.67
CA ALA A 295 3.02 -36.00 -30.30
C ALA A 295 3.69 -36.96 -29.30
N GLU A 296 4.04 -36.47 -28.10
CA GLU A 296 4.50 -37.32 -27.00
C GLU A 296 3.33 -37.62 -26.06
N GLU A 297 3.09 -38.90 -25.76
CA GLU A 297 2.01 -39.35 -24.88
C GLU A 297 2.60 -39.82 -23.54
N VAL A 298 2.19 -39.19 -22.44
CA VAL A 298 2.56 -39.62 -21.09
C VAL A 298 1.37 -40.28 -20.43
N VAL A 299 1.49 -41.59 -20.17
CA VAL A 299 0.44 -42.40 -19.56
C VAL A 299 0.75 -42.63 -18.08
N PHE A 300 -0.09 -42.08 -17.20
CA PHE A 300 -0.09 -42.36 -15.77
C PHE A 300 -1.03 -43.53 -15.47
N SER A 301 -0.46 -44.68 -15.12
CA SER A 301 -1.20 -45.84 -14.64
C SER A 301 -1.35 -45.80 -13.12
N VAL A 302 -2.59 -45.76 -12.64
CA VAL A 302 -2.95 -45.67 -11.22
C VAL A 302 -3.60 -46.97 -10.78
N ASP A 303 -2.98 -47.65 -9.83
CA ASP A 303 -3.59 -48.71 -9.03
C ASP A 303 -3.96 -48.11 -7.66
N GLU A 304 -5.23 -47.71 -7.51
CA GLU A 304 -5.72 -46.97 -6.34
C GLU A 304 -5.64 -47.80 -5.04
N GLY A 305 -5.85 -49.11 -5.13
CA GLY A 305 -6.09 -49.96 -3.96
C GLY A 305 -7.38 -49.58 -3.20
N PRO A 306 -7.71 -50.28 -2.09
CA PRO A 306 -8.84 -49.91 -1.26
C PRO A 306 -8.57 -48.62 -0.45
N GLN A 307 -9.59 -47.78 -0.32
CA GLN A 307 -9.54 -46.63 0.60
C GLN A 307 -9.55 -47.14 2.04
N VAL A 308 -8.60 -46.67 2.83
CA VAL A 308 -8.45 -47.03 4.24
C VAL A 308 -9.06 -45.94 5.11
N ARG A 309 -9.80 -46.33 6.16
CA ARG A 309 -10.44 -45.41 7.09
C ARG A 309 -9.93 -45.58 8.52
N VAL A 310 -9.65 -44.46 9.18
CA VAL A 310 -9.37 -44.39 10.60
C VAL A 310 -10.69 -44.40 11.35
N GLU A 311 -10.98 -45.47 12.09
CA GLU A 311 -12.19 -45.55 12.94
C GLU A 311 -11.89 -45.19 14.39
N LYS A 312 -10.61 -45.30 14.80
CA LYS A 312 -10.19 -45.06 16.18
C LYS A 312 -8.84 -44.37 16.21
N LEU A 313 -8.77 -43.27 16.97
CA LEU A 313 -7.54 -42.55 17.28
C LEU A 313 -7.30 -42.64 18.79
N VAL A 314 -6.14 -43.16 19.19
CA VAL A 314 -5.77 -43.37 20.60
C VAL A 314 -4.45 -42.68 20.89
N LEU A 315 -4.44 -41.80 21.89
CA LEU A 315 -3.22 -41.20 22.43
C LEU A 315 -2.83 -41.97 23.70
N THR A 316 -1.63 -42.55 23.72
CA THR A 316 -1.14 -43.31 24.88
C THR A 316 0.00 -42.56 25.56
N GLY A 317 0.07 -42.61 26.90
CA GLY A 317 1.12 -41.93 27.66
C GLY A 317 0.79 -40.50 28.09
N VAL A 318 -0.42 -40.02 27.80
CA VAL A 318 -0.93 -38.71 28.23
C VAL A 318 -1.55 -38.77 29.63
N LYS A 319 -1.09 -37.93 30.56
CA LYS A 319 -1.54 -37.85 31.96
C LYS A 319 -1.88 -36.41 32.38
N GLY A 320 -1.15 -35.41 31.87
CA GLY A 320 -1.30 -34.01 32.25
C GLY A 320 -2.52 -33.30 31.66
N ILE A 321 -2.84 -33.59 30.40
CA ILE A 321 -4.02 -33.02 29.70
C ILE A 321 -4.97 -34.17 29.34
N PRO A 322 -6.30 -34.02 29.53
CA PRO A 322 -7.26 -35.06 29.18
C PRO A 322 -7.15 -35.48 27.72
N GLU A 323 -7.09 -36.79 27.48
CA GLU A 323 -6.93 -37.39 26.14
C GLU A 323 -7.99 -36.87 25.14
N ALA A 324 -9.23 -36.67 25.60
CA ALA A 324 -10.33 -36.20 24.77
C ALA A 324 -10.07 -34.79 24.20
N SER A 325 -9.59 -33.85 25.02
CA SER A 325 -9.30 -32.47 24.60
C SER A 325 -8.14 -32.41 23.60
N LEU A 326 -7.14 -33.27 23.78
CA LEU A 326 -6.02 -33.39 22.86
C LEU A 326 -6.45 -33.98 21.51
N ARG A 327 -7.33 -34.98 21.56
CA ARG A 327 -7.91 -35.61 20.37
C ARG A 327 -8.73 -34.61 19.56
N GLU A 328 -9.61 -33.85 20.19
CA GLU A 328 -10.39 -32.80 19.53
C GLU A 328 -9.50 -31.78 18.84
N ARG A 329 -8.42 -31.36 19.50
CA ARG A 329 -7.49 -30.37 18.93
C ARG A 329 -6.68 -30.91 17.76
N LEU A 330 -6.27 -32.18 17.82
CA LEU A 330 -5.64 -32.85 16.69
C LEU A 330 -6.62 -32.94 15.50
N LEU A 331 -7.88 -33.29 15.76
CA LEU A 331 -8.92 -33.36 14.72
C LEU A 331 -9.20 -32.00 14.08
N LEU A 332 -9.25 -30.92 14.86
CA LEU A 332 -9.41 -29.56 14.31
C LEU A 332 -8.28 -29.20 13.32
N ILE A 333 -7.02 -29.49 13.66
CA ILE A 333 -5.88 -29.22 12.78
C ILE A 333 -5.99 -30.03 11.48
N LEU A 334 -6.43 -31.29 11.56
CA LEU A 334 -6.65 -32.14 10.39
C LEU A 334 -7.80 -31.61 9.53
N HIS A 335 -8.87 -31.12 10.16
CA HIS A 335 -10.06 -30.62 9.50
C HIS A 335 -9.82 -29.34 8.68
N ASP A 336 -9.00 -28.42 9.19
CA ASP A 336 -8.67 -27.17 8.49
C ASP A 336 -7.80 -27.39 7.24
N ASN A 337 -7.08 -28.52 7.16
CA ASN A 337 -6.10 -28.78 6.11
C ASN A 337 -6.53 -29.84 5.08
N ILE A 338 -7.53 -30.68 5.38
CA ILE A 338 -8.04 -31.70 4.45
C ILE A 338 -9.36 -31.22 3.81
N PRO A 339 -9.42 -30.99 2.49
CA PRO A 339 -10.65 -30.55 1.83
C PRO A 339 -11.72 -31.64 1.87
N ARG A 340 -12.93 -31.28 2.31
CA ARG A 340 -14.11 -32.19 2.37
C ARG A 340 -14.59 -32.66 0.99
N ASP A 341 -14.38 -31.82 -0.03
CA ASP A 341 -14.71 -32.14 -1.42
C ASP A 341 -13.52 -31.81 -2.34
N PRO A 342 -12.80 -32.83 -2.84
CA PRO A 342 -11.70 -32.65 -3.78
C PRO A 342 -12.12 -31.99 -5.11
N ALA A 343 -13.40 -32.04 -5.47
CA ALA A 343 -13.93 -31.49 -6.71
C ALA A 343 -14.23 -29.98 -6.64
N ALA A 344 -14.28 -29.38 -5.44
CA ALA A 344 -14.64 -27.96 -5.25
C ALA A 344 -13.66 -26.96 -5.91
N GLY A 345 -12.51 -27.42 -6.40
CA GLY A 345 -11.52 -26.64 -7.16
C GLY A 345 -11.08 -27.29 -8.47
N ALA A 346 -11.82 -28.28 -8.99
CA ALA A 346 -11.51 -28.89 -10.28
C ALA A 346 -12.05 -28.02 -11.42
N ASP A 347 -11.17 -27.61 -12.33
CA ASP A 347 -11.54 -26.87 -13.55
C ASP A 347 -11.63 -27.83 -14.74
N PRO A 348 -12.83 -28.09 -15.30
CA PRO A 348 -12.98 -28.91 -16.50
C PRO A 348 -12.21 -28.35 -17.70
N GLY A 349 -12.05 -27.02 -17.80
CA GLY A 349 -11.29 -26.38 -18.87
C GLY A 349 -9.78 -26.58 -18.76
N LEU A 350 -9.27 -26.96 -17.58
CA LEU A 350 -7.87 -27.33 -17.39
C LEU A 350 -7.54 -28.66 -18.07
N VAL A 351 -8.48 -29.61 -18.09
CA VAL A 351 -8.32 -30.90 -18.77
C VAL A 351 -8.07 -30.70 -20.27
N GLU A 352 -8.86 -29.82 -20.89
CA GLU A 352 -8.74 -29.48 -22.32
C GLU A 352 -7.45 -28.71 -22.61
N ARG A 353 -7.10 -27.74 -21.76
CA ARG A 353 -5.85 -26.95 -21.90
C ARG A 353 -4.59 -27.79 -21.71
N MET A 354 -4.62 -28.76 -20.79
CA MET A 354 -3.50 -29.68 -20.55
C MET A 354 -3.44 -30.84 -21.55
N GLY A 355 -4.39 -30.98 -22.48
CA GLY A 355 -4.42 -32.13 -23.38
C GLY A 355 -4.58 -33.47 -22.65
N VAL A 356 -5.24 -33.47 -21.49
CA VAL A 356 -5.56 -34.69 -20.74
C VAL A 356 -6.71 -35.39 -21.46
N MET A 357 -6.40 -36.44 -22.21
CA MET A 357 -7.36 -37.12 -23.07
C MET A 357 -8.02 -38.27 -22.31
N GLY A 358 -9.24 -38.03 -21.86
CA GLY A 358 -10.04 -39.01 -21.13
C GLY A 358 -10.62 -40.11 -22.04
N SER A 359 -10.65 -41.34 -21.55
CA SER A 359 -11.64 -42.32 -21.98
C SER A 359 -13.03 -41.80 -21.60
N VAL A 360 -13.95 -41.80 -22.57
CA VAL A 360 -15.37 -41.39 -22.48
C VAL A 360 -16.00 -41.69 -21.09
N PRO A 361 -16.75 -40.73 -20.50
CA PRO A 361 -17.28 -40.81 -19.13
C PRO A 361 -18.19 -42.02 -18.89
N ASP A 362 -17.96 -42.74 -17.80
CA ASP A 362 -19.01 -43.52 -17.13
C ASP A 362 -19.90 -42.52 -16.35
N PRO A 363 -21.22 -42.45 -16.61
CA PRO A 363 -22.17 -41.61 -15.88
C PRO A 363 -22.32 -41.95 -14.39
N HIS A 364 -21.69 -43.02 -13.90
CA HIS A 364 -21.74 -43.44 -12.50
C HIS A 364 -20.43 -43.16 -11.74
N ALA A 365 -19.95 -41.91 -11.78
CA ALA A 365 -18.82 -41.50 -10.94
C ALA A 365 -19.17 -41.63 -9.45
N VAL A 366 -18.53 -42.57 -8.75
CA VAL A 366 -18.60 -42.65 -7.29
C VAL A 366 -17.93 -41.39 -6.74
N ARG A 367 -18.76 -40.48 -6.23
CA ARG A 367 -18.37 -39.28 -5.49
C ARG A 367 -17.77 -39.68 -4.14
N THR A 368 -16.48 -40.00 -4.11
CA THR A 368 -15.80 -40.30 -2.85
C THR A 368 -15.61 -38.99 -2.07
N LYS A 369 -16.62 -38.62 -1.27
CA LYS A 369 -16.51 -37.52 -0.31
C LYS A 369 -15.46 -37.91 0.73
N ILE A 370 -14.45 -37.06 0.91
CA ILE A 370 -13.42 -37.29 1.91
C ILE A 370 -13.97 -36.77 3.25
N ASP A 371 -14.00 -37.64 4.25
CA ASP A 371 -14.24 -37.23 5.63
C ASP A 371 -12.89 -37.03 6.32
N PRO A 372 -12.49 -35.77 6.63
CA PRO A 372 -11.20 -35.45 7.24
C PRO A 372 -10.88 -36.27 8.50
N ASP A 373 -11.91 -36.65 9.26
CA ASP A 373 -11.74 -37.34 10.54
C ASP A 373 -11.39 -38.82 10.36
N THR A 374 -11.58 -39.35 9.15
CA THR A 374 -11.38 -40.78 8.83
C THR A 374 -10.16 -41.04 7.95
N VAL A 375 -9.38 -40.02 7.61
CA VAL A 375 -8.22 -40.17 6.73
C VAL A 375 -6.91 -40.06 7.49
N PHE A 376 -5.97 -40.95 7.19
CA PHE A 376 -4.60 -40.88 7.70
C PHE A 376 -3.66 -40.27 6.65
N ASP A 377 -3.24 -39.02 6.85
CA ASP A 377 -2.17 -38.39 6.08
C ASP A 377 -0.88 -38.32 6.93
N PRO A 378 0.19 -39.04 6.58
CA PRO A 378 1.43 -39.06 7.36
C PRO A 378 2.07 -37.68 7.57
N VAL A 379 1.98 -36.78 6.59
CA VAL A 379 2.60 -35.45 6.61
C VAL A 379 1.79 -34.50 7.49
N LEU A 380 0.46 -34.51 7.35
CA LEU A 380 -0.41 -33.68 8.18
C LEU A 380 -0.41 -34.14 9.64
N TYR A 381 -0.42 -35.45 9.90
CA TYR A 381 -0.26 -35.97 11.25
C TYR A 381 1.09 -35.56 11.85
N ALA A 382 2.20 -35.64 11.11
CA ALA A 382 3.50 -35.18 11.61
C ALA A 382 3.51 -33.67 11.96
N ARG A 383 2.89 -32.83 11.12
CA ARG A 383 2.73 -31.39 11.39
C ARG A 383 1.85 -31.12 12.61
N ALA A 384 0.72 -31.82 12.71
CA ALA A 384 -0.21 -31.68 13.83
C ALA A 384 0.43 -32.15 15.15
N LEU A 385 1.21 -33.23 15.12
CA LEU A 385 1.99 -33.72 16.25
C LEU A 385 3.08 -32.72 16.68
N LYS A 386 3.69 -31.99 15.73
CA LYS A 386 4.63 -30.94 16.07
C LYS A 386 3.97 -29.77 16.80
N GLN A 387 2.83 -29.30 16.32
CA GLN A 387 2.03 -28.26 17.01
C GLN A 387 1.54 -28.73 18.38
N PHE A 388 1.23 -30.02 18.51
CA PHE A 388 0.91 -30.65 19.78
C PHE A 388 2.10 -30.64 20.75
N GLU A 389 3.32 -30.96 20.30
CA GLU A 389 4.52 -30.85 21.14
C GLU A 389 4.74 -29.41 21.61
N ASP A 390 4.60 -28.44 20.71
CA ASP A 390 4.80 -27.02 21.02
C ASP A 390 3.75 -26.52 22.02
N LEU A 391 2.51 -27.02 21.94
CA LEU A 391 1.48 -26.80 22.97
C LEU A 391 1.91 -27.35 24.32
N TYR A 392 2.36 -28.60 24.39
CA TYR A 392 2.80 -29.21 25.65
C TYR A 392 3.97 -28.44 26.27
N LYS A 393 4.93 -28.03 25.45
CA LYS A 393 6.04 -27.19 25.87
C LYS A 393 5.58 -25.83 26.39
N SER A 394 4.54 -25.23 25.80
CA SER A 394 3.94 -24.00 26.31
C SER A 394 3.25 -24.17 27.69
N GLN A 395 2.90 -25.40 28.06
CA GLN A 395 2.27 -25.76 29.33
C GLN A 395 3.29 -26.30 30.36
N GLY A 396 4.59 -26.06 30.17
CA GLY A 396 5.65 -26.47 31.09
C GLY A 396 6.28 -27.83 30.79
N TYR A 397 5.77 -28.61 29.84
CA TYR A 397 6.30 -29.94 29.53
C TYR A 397 7.43 -29.85 28.49
N LEU A 398 8.61 -29.40 28.91
CA LEU A 398 9.73 -29.06 28.00
C LEU A 398 10.28 -30.30 27.27
N SER A 399 10.26 -31.44 27.94
CA SER A 399 10.73 -32.74 27.43
C SER A 399 9.67 -33.48 26.59
N ALA A 400 8.50 -32.86 26.34
CA ALA A 400 7.41 -33.49 25.61
C ALA A 400 7.80 -33.86 24.17
N ARG A 401 7.55 -35.13 23.80
CA ARG A 401 7.75 -35.65 22.44
C ARG A 401 6.62 -36.58 22.03
N ALA A 402 6.16 -36.43 20.79
CA ALA A 402 5.25 -37.36 20.15
C ALA A 402 6.07 -38.41 19.37
N GLY A 403 5.82 -39.69 19.63
CA GLY A 403 6.39 -40.79 18.86
C GLY A 403 5.65 -41.02 17.53
N PRO A 404 6.21 -41.84 16.63
CA PRO A 404 5.59 -42.10 15.33
C PRO A 404 4.23 -42.81 15.49
N PRO A 405 3.20 -42.42 14.71
CA PRO A 405 1.89 -43.07 14.74
C PRO A 405 2.00 -44.54 14.29
N ARG A 406 1.39 -45.44 15.07
CA ARG A 406 1.27 -46.88 14.76
C ARG A 406 -0.10 -47.16 14.17
N LEU A 407 -0.15 -47.91 13.06
CA LEU A 407 -1.37 -48.25 12.34
C LEU A 407 -1.70 -49.72 12.58
N ASP A 408 -2.80 -50.00 13.29
CA ASP A 408 -3.27 -51.36 13.60
C ASP A 408 -4.59 -51.65 12.87
N ALA A 409 -4.70 -52.82 12.23
CA ALA A 409 -5.92 -53.25 11.54
C ALA A 409 -7.00 -53.70 12.54
N ILE A 410 -8.24 -53.20 12.40
CA ILE A 410 -9.33 -53.50 13.34
C ILE A 410 -10.05 -54.77 12.91
N GLY A 411 -9.89 -55.84 13.70
CA GLY A 411 -10.56 -57.13 13.47
C GLY A 411 -10.00 -57.91 12.26
N GLY A 412 -8.74 -57.64 11.88
CA GLY A 412 -8.09 -58.28 10.72
C GLY A 412 -8.43 -57.62 9.37
N ASP A 413 -9.36 -56.67 9.34
CA ASP A 413 -9.67 -55.89 8.14
C ASP A 413 -8.62 -54.79 7.93
N GLN A 414 -7.87 -54.91 6.84
CA GLN A 414 -6.80 -53.98 6.48
C GLN A 414 -7.31 -52.62 5.96
N ASN A 415 -8.62 -52.47 5.76
CA ASN A 415 -9.26 -51.23 5.32
C ASN A 415 -9.75 -50.37 6.50
N ARG A 416 -9.75 -50.90 7.74
CA ARG A 416 -10.17 -50.21 8.95
C ARG A 416 -8.99 -50.12 9.92
N LEU A 417 -8.52 -48.91 10.18
CA LEU A 417 -7.34 -48.67 11.00
C LEU A 417 -7.69 -48.05 12.36
N SER A 418 -6.96 -48.49 13.37
CA SER A 418 -6.77 -47.80 14.64
C SER A 418 -5.40 -47.13 14.61
N VAL A 419 -5.35 -45.82 14.79
CA VAL A 419 -4.11 -45.04 14.87
C VAL A 419 -3.75 -44.85 16.34
N THR A 420 -2.64 -45.43 16.77
CA THR A 420 -2.12 -45.31 18.14
C THR A 420 -0.88 -44.43 18.15
N ILE A 421 -0.92 -43.32 18.89
CA ILE A 421 0.19 -42.37 18.99
C ILE A 421 0.78 -42.43 20.41
N PRO A 422 2.03 -42.88 20.58
CA PRO A 422 2.71 -42.83 21.87
C PRO A 422 3.23 -41.42 22.14
N VAL A 423 2.81 -40.82 23.25
CA VAL A 423 3.24 -39.51 23.72
C VAL A 423 4.08 -39.69 24.99
N HIS A 424 5.26 -39.08 25.01
CA HIS A 424 6.06 -38.95 26.22
C HIS A 424 5.97 -37.51 26.69
N GLU A 425 5.18 -37.24 27.73
CA GLU A 425 4.95 -35.87 28.22
C GLU A 425 6.18 -35.27 28.92
N GLY A 426 6.92 -36.09 29.67
CA GLY A 426 8.00 -35.60 30.54
C GLY A 426 7.48 -34.90 31.80
N GLU A 427 8.38 -34.33 32.58
CA GLU A 427 8.12 -33.52 33.76
C GLU A 427 7.53 -32.14 33.42
N GLN A 428 6.66 -31.62 34.28
CA GLN A 428 6.13 -30.27 34.14
C GLN A 428 7.01 -29.26 34.88
N THR A 429 7.59 -28.31 34.15
CA THR A 429 8.42 -27.25 34.71
C THR A 429 7.57 -26.05 35.14
N LEU A 430 7.64 -25.69 36.41
CA LEU A 430 7.00 -24.50 36.97
C LEU A 430 8.02 -23.40 37.30
N VAL A 431 7.61 -22.14 37.12
CA VAL A 431 8.45 -20.98 37.44
C VAL A 431 8.48 -20.77 38.95
N THR A 432 9.66 -20.84 39.57
CA THR A 432 9.83 -20.60 41.01
C THR A 432 9.97 -19.11 41.30
N ARG A 433 10.83 -18.43 40.54
CA ARG A 433 11.17 -17.03 40.74
C ARG A 433 11.58 -16.38 39.43
N ILE A 434 11.27 -15.09 39.30
CA ILE A 434 11.72 -14.24 38.20
C ILE A 434 12.59 -13.17 38.82
N VAL A 435 13.81 -13.01 38.31
CA VAL A 435 14.78 -12.01 38.79
C VAL A 435 15.10 -11.06 37.64
N VAL A 436 14.98 -9.76 37.87
CA VAL A 436 15.38 -8.73 36.91
C VAL A 436 16.59 -7.99 37.50
N GLU A 437 17.72 -8.05 36.80
CA GLU A 437 18.97 -7.39 37.18
C GLU A 437 19.29 -6.25 36.21
N GLY A 438 19.61 -5.07 36.75
CA GLY A 438 19.90 -3.86 35.96
C GLY A 438 18.67 -2.98 35.75
N GLY A 439 18.74 -2.06 34.77
CA GLY A 439 17.58 -1.26 34.35
C GLY A 439 17.13 -0.13 35.28
N ALA A 440 18.03 0.45 36.09
CA ALA A 440 17.73 1.50 37.07
C ALA A 440 17.02 2.76 36.50
N ASP A 441 17.09 2.97 35.19
CA ASP A 441 16.42 4.07 34.47
C ASP A 441 14.89 3.88 34.37
N VAL A 442 14.35 2.73 34.79
CA VAL A 442 12.91 2.40 34.75
C VAL A 442 12.45 1.93 36.15
N PRO A 443 11.28 2.41 36.66
CA PRO A 443 10.72 1.89 37.89
C PRO A 443 10.49 0.38 37.84
N ALA A 444 10.88 -0.35 38.89
CA ALA A 444 10.74 -1.81 38.96
C ALA A 444 9.31 -2.30 38.66
N ARG A 445 8.29 -1.56 39.09
CA ARG A 445 6.88 -1.87 38.82
C ARG A 445 6.55 -1.94 37.32
N ASP A 446 7.20 -1.11 36.50
CA ASP A 446 6.93 -1.03 35.06
C ASP A 446 7.64 -2.18 34.34
N LEU A 447 8.82 -2.60 34.85
CA LEU A 447 9.53 -3.81 34.40
C LEU A 447 8.75 -5.08 34.75
N ASP A 448 8.25 -5.19 35.99
CA ASP A 448 7.45 -6.32 36.47
C ASP A 448 6.09 -6.42 35.76
N ALA A 449 5.50 -5.29 35.37
CA ALA A 449 4.24 -5.25 34.61
C ALA A 449 4.42 -5.74 33.16
N ALA A 450 5.60 -5.55 32.58
CA ALA A 450 5.89 -5.93 31.19
C ALA A 450 6.14 -7.44 31.02
N ILE A 451 6.58 -8.13 32.07
CA ILE A 451 6.82 -9.56 32.05
C ILE A 451 5.49 -10.28 32.28
N VAL A 452 5.05 -11.05 31.28
CA VAL A 452 3.81 -11.85 31.36
C VAL A 452 3.99 -13.05 32.29
N LEU A 453 5.16 -13.68 32.27
CA LEU A 453 5.51 -14.84 33.09
C LEU A 453 5.38 -14.51 34.59
N ARG A 454 4.77 -15.40 35.38
CA ARG A 454 4.65 -15.25 36.85
C ARG A 454 5.11 -16.50 37.59
N ALA A 455 5.55 -16.31 38.84
CA ALA A 455 5.87 -17.42 39.73
C ALA A 455 4.63 -18.32 39.95
N GLY A 456 4.83 -19.63 39.96
CA GLY A 456 3.80 -20.65 40.10
C GLY A 456 3.12 -21.07 38.79
N GLN A 457 3.37 -20.38 37.67
CA GLN A 457 2.85 -20.77 36.36
C GLN A 457 3.78 -21.77 35.64
N PRO A 458 3.27 -22.54 34.67
CA PRO A 458 4.10 -23.37 33.82
C PRO A 458 5.07 -22.54 32.99
N PHE A 459 6.33 -22.99 32.89
CA PHE A 459 7.35 -22.30 32.13
C PHE A 459 7.21 -22.55 30.63
N SER A 460 7.43 -21.51 29.82
CA SER A 460 7.47 -21.61 28.37
C SER A 460 8.56 -20.68 27.83
N TYR A 461 9.43 -21.23 26.97
CA TYR A 461 10.47 -20.43 26.29
C TYR A 461 9.87 -19.25 25.51
N LEU A 462 8.70 -19.44 24.90
CA LEU A 462 8.02 -18.36 24.18
C LEU A 462 7.67 -17.19 25.11
N THR A 463 7.13 -17.48 26.30
CA THR A 463 6.75 -16.44 27.27
C THR A 463 7.96 -15.78 27.94
N ALA A 464 9.10 -16.47 28.02
CA ALA A 464 10.35 -15.89 28.50
C ALA A 464 10.94 -14.91 27.46
N GLU A 465 10.98 -15.32 26.20
CA GLU A 465 11.38 -14.49 25.07
C GLU A 465 10.46 -13.26 24.88
N GLU A 466 9.15 -13.41 25.06
CA GLU A 466 8.20 -12.29 25.10
C GLU A 466 8.55 -11.29 26.21
N GLY A 467 8.94 -11.78 27.39
CA GLY A 467 9.44 -10.95 28.49
C GLY A 467 10.69 -10.18 28.10
N ARG A 468 11.70 -10.87 27.55
CA ARG A 468 12.94 -10.26 27.05
C ARG A 468 12.67 -9.17 26.01
N ALA A 469 11.79 -9.45 25.04
CA ALA A 469 11.40 -8.51 24.00
C ALA A 469 10.63 -7.31 24.57
N ALA A 470 9.70 -7.53 25.51
CA ALA A 470 8.94 -6.48 26.17
C ALA A 470 9.85 -5.53 26.98
N LEU A 471 10.80 -6.09 27.75
CA LEU A 471 11.80 -5.32 28.47
C LEU A 471 12.69 -4.52 27.50
N THR A 472 13.22 -5.15 26.45
CA THR A 472 14.01 -4.46 25.40
C THR A 472 13.21 -3.30 24.77
N SER A 473 11.92 -3.50 24.53
CA SER A 473 11.01 -2.49 23.98
C SER A 473 10.82 -1.28 24.91
N ILE A 474 10.80 -1.48 26.24
CA ILE A 474 10.71 -0.37 27.20
C ILE A 474 11.94 0.55 27.11
N PHE A 475 13.14 -0.03 27.08
CA PHE A 475 14.38 0.75 27.02
C PHE A 475 14.52 1.47 25.67
N THR A 476 14.24 0.78 24.55
CA THR A 476 14.27 1.40 23.21
C THR A 476 13.29 2.58 23.08
N ARG A 477 12.08 2.49 23.65
CA ARG A 477 11.13 3.62 23.71
C ARG A 477 11.58 4.78 24.60
N LYS A 478 12.47 4.55 25.57
CA LYS A 478 13.12 5.60 26.36
C LYS A 478 14.35 6.21 25.69
N GLY A 479 14.71 5.76 24.49
CA GLY A 479 15.86 6.25 23.71
C GLY A 479 17.12 5.40 23.83
N HIS A 480 17.07 4.28 24.57
CA HIS A 480 18.17 3.32 24.64
C HIS A 480 18.09 2.33 23.46
N LEU A 481 18.47 2.79 22.26
CA LEU A 481 18.35 1.99 21.03
C LEU A 481 19.20 0.71 21.04
N TYR A 482 20.26 0.71 21.86
CA TYR A 482 21.24 -0.38 21.98
C TYR A 482 21.05 -1.22 23.24
N ALA A 483 19.87 -1.13 23.87
CA ALA A 483 19.57 -1.94 25.05
C ALA A 483 19.63 -3.43 24.71
N ARG A 484 20.39 -4.18 25.51
CA ARG A 484 20.45 -5.64 25.43
C ARG A 484 19.81 -6.22 26.68
N VAL A 485 18.90 -7.16 26.47
CA VAL A 485 18.32 -7.96 27.53
C VAL A 485 18.64 -9.41 27.20
N GLU A 486 19.34 -10.06 28.13
CA GLU A 486 19.65 -11.48 28.09
C GLU A 486 18.77 -12.19 29.11
N ASP A 487 18.21 -13.34 28.75
CA ASP A 487 17.52 -14.25 29.65
C ASP A 487 18.39 -15.48 29.93
N GLU A 488 18.48 -15.84 31.20
CA GLU A 488 19.17 -17.05 31.67
C GLU A 488 18.19 -17.88 32.49
N GLU A 489 18.00 -19.16 32.11
CA GLU A 489 17.20 -20.11 32.87
C GLU A 489 18.08 -21.04 33.71
N THR A 490 17.78 -21.12 35.00
CA THR A 490 18.43 -22.05 35.92
C THR A 490 17.41 -23.10 36.36
N PHE A 491 17.59 -24.33 35.90
CA PHE A 491 16.74 -25.47 36.28
C PHE A 491 17.24 -26.09 37.59
N GLU A 492 16.33 -26.36 38.53
CA GLU A 492 16.64 -27.13 39.74
C GLU A 492 16.70 -28.64 39.41
N ASP A 493 17.65 -29.36 40.01
CA ASP A 493 17.79 -30.81 39.82
C ASP A 493 16.51 -31.54 40.27
N VAL A 494 15.95 -32.34 39.35
CA VAL A 494 14.73 -33.12 39.58
C VAL A 494 15.11 -34.47 40.20
N PRO A 495 14.64 -34.83 41.41
CA PRO A 495 14.82 -36.17 41.96
C PRO A 495 14.17 -37.22 41.03
N GLU A 496 14.83 -38.37 40.83
CA GLU A 496 14.29 -39.47 40.00
C GLU A 496 12.85 -39.82 40.42
N GLY A 497 11.90 -39.66 39.49
CA GLY A 497 10.47 -39.96 39.71
C GLY A 497 9.59 -38.76 40.10
N ALA A 498 10.14 -37.56 40.28
CA ALA A 498 9.35 -36.35 40.52
C ALA A 498 8.63 -35.88 39.24
N SER A 499 7.36 -35.48 39.39
CA SER A 499 6.50 -35.05 38.27
C SER A 499 6.64 -33.56 37.91
N ILE A 500 7.34 -32.80 38.76
CA ILE A 500 7.46 -31.34 38.65
C ILE A 500 8.94 -30.95 38.68
N SER A 501 9.37 -30.19 37.68
CA SER A 501 10.65 -29.48 37.65
C SER A 501 10.44 -28.00 38.00
N ARG A 502 11.50 -27.34 38.45
CA ARG A 502 11.48 -25.93 38.85
C ARG A 502 12.51 -25.14 38.09
N VAL A 503 12.15 -23.93 37.68
CA VAL A 503 13.05 -23.02 36.96
C VAL A 503 13.03 -21.62 37.55
N GLU A 504 14.21 -21.04 37.71
CA GLU A 504 14.42 -19.61 37.92
C GLU A 504 14.75 -18.96 36.58
N VAL A 505 14.03 -17.89 36.22
CA VAL A 505 14.30 -17.09 35.01
C VAL A 505 14.91 -15.77 35.42
N ARG A 506 16.10 -15.46 34.92
CA ARG A 506 16.83 -14.23 35.22
C ARG A 506 17.00 -13.38 33.97
N TYR A 507 16.48 -12.15 34.00
CA TYR A 507 16.70 -11.17 32.94
C TYR A 507 17.82 -10.21 33.36
N ARG A 508 18.91 -10.16 32.57
CA ARG A 508 20.00 -9.19 32.73
C ARG A 508 19.86 -8.08 31.71
N ILE A 509 19.65 -6.86 32.20
CA ILE A 509 19.42 -5.67 31.38
C ILE A 509 20.68 -4.82 31.31
N GLN A 510 21.18 -4.59 30.10
CA GLN A 510 22.20 -3.61 29.77
C GLN A 510 21.56 -2.48 28.95
N PRO A 511 21.17 -1.35 29.58
CA PRO A 511 20.44 -0.29 28.88
C PRO A 511 21.22 0.34 27.73
N GLY A 512 22.55 0.47 27.83
CA GLY A 512 23.33 1.26 26.88
C GLY A 512 23.02 2.77 26.97
N PRO A 513 23.64 3.61 26.13
CA PRO A 513 23.42 5.06 26.16
C PRO A 513 22.04 5.45 25.60
N VAL A 514 21.49 6.56 26.10
CA VAL A 514 20.37 7.25 25.43
C VAL A 514 20.92 7.90 24.17
N VAL A 515 20.37 7.52 23.02
CA VAL A 515 20.81 8.01 21.72
C VAL A 515 20.10 9.31 21.38
N LYS A 516 20.86 10.34 21.04
CA LYS A 516 20.35 11.63 20.55
C LYS A 516 20.62 11.79 19.06
N VAL A 517 19.79 12.59 18.41
CA VAL A 517 20.01 13.01 17.02
C VAL A 517 21.13 14.03 16.99
N GLY A 518 22.20 13.77 16.26
CA GLY A 518 23.26 14.77 16.03
C GLY A 518 22.95 15.65 14.82
N TYR A 519 22.72 15.02 13.67
CA TYR A 519 22.36 15.68 12.43
C TYR A 519 21.43 14.79 11.60
N VAL A 520 20.59 15.39 10.75
CA VAL A 520 19.69 14.67 9.86
C VAL A 520 20.20 14.88 8.43
N GLU A 521 20.64 13.80 7.79
CA GLU A 521 21.17 13.80 6.44
C GLU A 521 20.10 13.32 5.46
N VAL A 522 19.78 14.11 4.44
CA VAL A 522 18.78 13.74 3.43
C VAL A 522 19.44 13.33 2.11
N VAL A 523 19.11 12.14 1.62
CA VAL A 523 19.68 11.54 0.41
C VAL A 523 18.58 11.04 -0.53
N GLY A 524 18.74 11.25 -1.84
CA GLY A 524 17.88 10.68 -2.89
C GLY A 524 16.78 11.62 -3.42
N GLN A 525 16.63 12.81 -2.82
CA GLN A 525 15.84 13.92 -3.36
C GLN A 525 16.48 14.46 -4.66
N ARG A 526 15.66 14.70 -5.68
CA ARG A 526 16.10 15.26 -6.97
C ARG A 526 15.43 16.61 -7.22
N ARG A 527 14.13 16.70 -6.95
CA ARG A 527 13.33 17.91 -7.16
C ARG A 527 12.86 18.53 -5.86
N THR A 528 12.62 17.71 -4.84
CA THR A 528 12.07 18.17 -3.56
C THR A 528 13.13 18.95 -2.80
N VAL A 529 12.76 20.12 -2.26
CA VAL A 529 13.69 20.92 -1.46
C VAL A 529 13.99 20.20 -0.14
N GLU A 530 15.26 20.16 0.24
CA GLU A 530 15.70 19.47 1.47
C GLU A 530 15.03 20.03 2.72
N GLY A 531 14.86 21.36 2.80
CA GLY A 531 14.17 22.01 3.93
C GLY A 531 12.77 21.47 4.17
N LEU A 532 12.00 21.16 3.12
CA LEU A 532 10.67 20.56 3.26
C LEU A 532 10.77 19.15 3.86
N VAL A 533 11.77 18.36 3.45
CA VAL A 533 11.98 17.01 4.00
C VAL A 533 12.31 17.10 5.49
N LEU A 534 13.24 17.97 5.87
CA LEU A 534 13.64 18.17 7.27
C LEU A 534 12.46 18.62 8.14
N ASP A 535 11.66 19.57 7.64
CA ASP A 535 10.45 20.05 8.30
C ASP A 535 9.42 18.92 8.51
N LEU A 536 9.20 18.09 7.49
CA LEU A 536 8.26 16.97 7.54
C LEU A 536 8.72 15.83 8.46
N VAL A 537 10.02 15.55 8.49
CA VAL A 537 10.60 14.57 9.41
C VAL A 537 10.43 15.03 10.86
N GLY A 538 10.53 16.35 11.09
CA GLY A 538 10.30 16.95 12.41
C GLY A 538 11.36 16.60 13.46
N LEU A 539 12.54 16.12 13.02
CA LEU A 539 13.67 15.80 13.88
C LEU A 539 14.65 16.97 13.92
N ARG A 540 15.10 17.32 15.13
CA ARG A 540 16.12 18.36 15.36
C ARG A 540 17.34 17.77 16.06
N PRO A 541 18.53 18.35 15.84
CA PRO A 541 19.71 18.05 16.66
C PRO A 541 19.40 18.20 18.15
N GLY A 542 19.78 17.19 18.93
CA GLY A 542 19.54 17.09 20.38
C GLY A 542 18.31 16.26 20.78
N ASP A 543 17.39 15.99 19.85
CA ASP A 543 16.19 15.17 20.13
C ASP A 543 16.58 13.74 20.51
N VAL A 544 15.80 13.10 21.39
CA VAL A 544 16.01 11.70 21.76
C VAL A 544 15.52 10.81 20.62
N LEU A 545 16.41 9.97 20.11
CA LEU A 545 16.13 9.07 19.00
C LEU A 545 15.41 7.82 19.52
N THR A 546 14.17 7.64 19.09
CA THR A 546 13.34 6.47 19.41
C THR A 546 12.72 5.89 18.14
N PRO A 547 12.36 4.60 18.13
CA PRO A 547 11.67 4.00 16.99
C PRO A 547 10.40 4.76 16.59
N ASP A 548 9.60 5.19 17.59
CA ASP A 548 8.35 5.93 17.35
C ASP A 548 8.57 7.26 16.63
N VAL A 549 9.69 7.94 16.89
CA VAL A 549 10.00 9.21 16.21
C VAL A 549 10.46 8.95 14.76
N LEU A 550 11.27 7.91 14.53
CA LEU A 550 11.68 7.48 13.19
C LEU A 550 10.46 7.09 12.34
N ASP A 551 9.58 6.27 12.89
CA ASP A 551 8.37 5.81 12.21
C ASP A 551 7.42 6.96 11.90
N ARG A 552 7.22 7.90 12.84
CA ARG A 552 6.41 9.10 12.58
C ARG A 552 7.00 9.96 11.45
N GLY A 553 8.32 10.15 11.43
CA GLY A 553 9.01 10.89 10.36
C GLY A 553 8.87 10.20 9.01
N GLN A 554 9.05 8.89 8.97
CA GLN A 554 8.84 8.06 7.77
C GLN A 554 7.39 8.17 7.26
N GLN A 555 6.41 7.98 8.13
CA GLN A 555 4.99 8.10 7.77
C GLN A 555 4.62 9.51 7.31
N ALA A 556 5.17 10.56 7.94
CA ALA A 556 4.92 11.94 7.56
C ALA A 556 5.37 12.24 6.13
N LEU A 557 6.54 11.72 5.73
CA LEU A 557 7.06 11.79 4.37
C LEU A 557 6.22 10.97 3.38
N LEU A 558 5.91 9.70 3.68
CA LEU A 558 5.11 8.85 2.79
C LEU A 558 3.69 9.40 2.56
N ARG A 559 3.08 9.99 3.60
CA ARG A 559 1.75 10.62 3.54
C ARG A 559 1.70 11.85 2.63
N THR A 560 2.84 12.44 2.24
CA THR A 560 2.84 13.53 1.26
C THR A 560 2.48 13.07 -0.15
N GLY A 561 2.63 11.78 -0.45
CA GLY A 561 2.49 11.27 -1.80
C GLY A 561 3.73 11.48 -2.69
N LEU A 562 4.74 12.24 -2.25
CA LEU A 562 5.92 12.60 -3.05
C LEU A 562 6.93 11.46 -3.24
N PHE A 563 6.92 10.46 -2.36
CA PHE A 563 7.96 9.41 -2.32
C PHE A 563 7.36 8.01 -2.44
N PHE A 564 7.98 7.15 -3.26
CA PHE A 564 7.69 5.71 -3.29
C PHE A 564 8.18 5.02 -2.02
N SER A 565 9.34 5.44 -1.52
CA SER A 565 9.94 4.96 -0.28
C SER A 565 10.61 6.13 0.43
N ALA A 566 10.46 6.15 1.74
CA ALA A 566 11.20 7.03 2.64
C ALA A 566 11.65 6.14 3.79
N THR A 567 12.95 6.01 4.00
CA THR A 567 13.52 5.17 5.06
C THR A 567 14.38 6.05 5.94
N LEU A 568 14.13 6.03 7.24
CA LEU A 568 14.94 6.75 8.22
C LEU A 568 15.74 5.75 9.04
N THR A 569 17.06 5.82 8.93
CA THR A 569 17.97 4.90 9.65
C THR A 569 19.08 5.67 10.35
N PRO A 570 19.45 5.32 11.58
CA PRO A 570 20.69 5.80 12.19
C PRO A 570 21.89 5.34 11.36
N ARG A 571 22.87 6.22 11.14
CA ARG A 571 24.11 5.88 10.45
C ARG A 571 24.95 4.92 11.30
N ASN A 572 25.52 3.90 10.65
CA ASN A 572 26.26 2.80 11.31
C ASN A 572 25.46 2.21 12.49
N PRO A 573 24.29 1.60 12.22
CA PRO A 573 23.38 1.16 13.27
C PRO A 573 24.04 0.18 14.23
N GLU A 574 25.02 -0.62 13.81
CA GLU A 574 25.72 -1.60 14.66
C GLU A 574 26.58 -0.99 15.78
N VAL A 575 26.98 0.28 15.67
CA VAL A 575 27.89 0.93 16.63
C VAL A 575 27.08 1.68 17.68
N ALA A 576 27.26 1.34 18.96
CA ALA A 576 26.58 2.05 20.05
C ALA A 576 27.24 3.41 20.34
N GLU A 577 26.53 4.50 20.05
CA GLU A 577 26.97 5.89 20.28
C GLU A 577 25.84 6.69 20.93
N SER A 578 26.18 7.64 21.80
CA SER A 578 25.20 8.52 22.46
C SER A 578 24.59 9.57 21.51
N GLU A 579 25.21 9.79 20.36
CA GLU A 579 24.76 10.74 19.35
C GLU A 579 24.89 10.07 17.98
N LYS A 580 23.80 10.11 17.19
CA LYS A 580 23.72 9.46 15.88
C LYS A 580 23.23 10.43 14.81
N THR A 581 23.86 10.36 13.64
CA THR A 581 23.31 10.97 12.42
C THR A 581 22.14 10.11 11.91
N VAL A 582 20.98 10.71 11.70
CA VAL A 582 19.83 10.03 11.08
C VAL A 582 19.90 10.27 9.59
N GLN A 583 19.98 9.20 8.80
CA GLN A 583 19.97 9.26 7.35
C GLN A 583 18.54 9.02 6.84
N VAL A 584 18.05 9.95 6.03
CA VAL A 584 16.75 9.92 5.36
C VAL A 584 16.98 9.55 3.90
N GLN A 585 16.71 8.30 3.54
CA GLN A 585 16.85 7.81 2.17
C GLN A 585 15.50 7.89 1.44
N LEU A 586 15.46 8.61 0.33
CA LEU A 586 14.24 8.94 -0.40
C LEU A 586 14.27 8.38 -1.83
N ARG A 587 13.12 7.92 -2.30
CA ARG A 587 12.86 7.66 -3.73
C ARG A 587 11.64 8.43 -4.19
N GLU A 588 11.85 9.53 -4.91
CA GLU A 588 10.76 10.39 -5.41
C GLU A 588 9.85 9.66 -6.41
N ARG A 589 8.54 9.99 -6.38
CA ARG A 589 7.55 9.55 -7.37
C ARG A 589 7.57 10.43 -8.62
N PRO A 590 7.09 9.93 -9.78
CA PRO A 590 6.76 10.76 -10.92
C PRO A 590 5.78 11.85 -10.50
N THR A 591 6.05 13.08 -10.91
CA THR A 591 5.27 14.26 -10.53
C THR A 591 4.33 14.73 -11.63
N ARG A 592 4.32 14.05 -12.79
CA ARG A 592 3.50 14.40 -13.95
C ARG A 592 2.51 13.28 -14.21
N ASP A 593 1.27 13.66 -14.37
CA ASP A 593 0.19 12.75 -14.72
C ASP A 593 -0.69 13.40 -15.79
N PHE A 594 -1.06 12.62 -16.80
CA PHE A 594 -1.95 13.07 -17.87
C PHE A 594 -3.04 12.02 -18.06
N GLN A 595 -4.28 12.47 -17.96
CA GLN A 595 -5.47 11.63 -18.10
C GLN A 595 -6.34 12.22 -19.19
N ALA A 596 -6.77 11.38 -20.12
CA ALA A 596 -7.73 11.76 -21.15
C ALA A 596 -8.84 10.73 -21.17
N SER A 597 -10.08 11.20 -21.21
CA SER A 597 -11.25 10.36 -21.06
C SER A 597 -12.32 10.77 -22.07
N LEU A 598 -12.96 9.78 -22.66
CA LEU A 598 -14.05 9.95 -23.62
C LEU A 598 -15.30 9.29 -23.04
N GLY A 599 -16.44 9.90 -23.26
CA GLY A 599 -17.72 9.32 -22.88
C GLY A 599 -18.83 9.78 -23.79
N PHE A 600 -20.01 9.27 -23.53
CA PHE A 600 -21.20 9.62 -24.29
C PHE A 600 -22.42 9.57 -23.37
N SER A 601 -23.36 10.50 -23.50
CA SER A 601 -24.70 10.39 -22.92
C SER A 601 -25.75 10.78 -23.96
N LEU A 602 -26.98 10.27 -23.83
CA LEU A 602 -28.06 10.68 -24.74
C LEU A 602 -28.41 12.17 -24.59
N ALA A 603 -28.31 12.72 -23.38
CA ALA A 603 -28.60 14.12 -23.10
C ALA A 603 -27.47 15.04 -23.61
N ASP A 604 -26.22 14.75 -23.25
CA ASP A 604 -25.07 15.65 -23.45
C ASP A 604 -24.23 15.29 -24.67
N GLY A 605 -24.57 14.19 -25.34
CA GLY A 605 -23.86 13.67 -26.50
C GLY A 605 -22.43 13.21 -26.19
N PRO A 606 -21.50 13.31 -27.17
CA PRO A 606 -20.09 13.04 -26.94
C PRO A 606 -19.48 14.01 -25.93
N ARG A 607 -18.72 13.47 -24.98
CA ARG A 607 -17.99 14.22 -23.96
C ARG A 607 -16.53 13.82 -23.93
N THR A 608 -15.67 14.80 -23.70
CA THR A 608 -14.23 14.58 -23.53
C THR A 608 -13.73 15.34 -22.33
N THR A 609 -12.82 14.74 -21.58
CA THR A 609 -12.11 15.38 -20.49
C THR A 609 -10.61 15.11 -20.63
N ALA A 610 -9.80 16.16 -20.55
CA ALA A 610 -8.35 16.07 -20.50
C ALA A 610 -7.87 16.75 -19.21
N GLN A 611 -7.09 16.03 -18.42
CA GLN A 611 -6.50 16.52 -17.18
C GLN A 611 -4.99 16.36 -17.24
N TRP A 612 -4.28 17.45 -16.96
CA TRP A 612 -2.84 17.44 -16.74
C TRP A 612 -2.54 17.87 -15.31
N THR A 613 -1.84 17.02 -14.57
CA THR A 613 -1.40 17.31 -13.20
C THR A 613 0.13 17.35 -13.15
N GLN A 614 0.66 18.44 -12.60
CA GLN A 614 2.06 18.63 -12.27
C GLN A 614 2.18 18.81 -10.74
N GLY A 615 2.48 17.73 -10.05
CA GLY A 615 2.80 17.71 -8.62
C GLY A 615 4.20 18.25 -8.32
N ASN A 616 4.45 18.49 -7.04
CA ASN A 616 5.72 18.98 -6.49
C ASN A 616 6.32 20.19 -7.21
N LEU A 617 5.48 21.14 -7.62
CA LEU A 617 5.91 22.39 -8.25
C LEU A 617 6.83 23.15 -7.28
N LEU A 618 7.92 23.71 -7.82
CA LEU A 618 8.99 24.38 -7.06
C LEU A 618 9.65 23.49 -5.97
N GLY A 619 9.45 22.17 -6.00
CA GLY A 619 9.96 21.25 -4.98
C GLY A 619 9.26 21.35 -3.62
N ARG A 620 8.08 21.98 -3.55
CA ARG A 620 7.38 22.35 -2.30
C ARG A 620 6.05 21.61 -2.07
N ASN A 621 5.86 20.44 -2.68
CA ASN A 621 4.58 19.71 -2.67
C ASN A 621 3.37 20.50 -3.23
N LEU A 622 3.61 21.56 -4.00
CA LEU A 622 2.54 22.30 -4.67
C LEU A 622 2.07 21.50 -5.89
N THR A 623 0.77 21.47 -6.14
CA THR A 623 0.19 20.72 -7.26
C THR A 623 -0.53 21.67 -8.19
N PHE A 624 -0.06 21.73 -9.43
CA PHE A 624 -0.78 22.39 -10.51
C PHE A 624 -1.66 21.36 -11.23
N THR A 625 -2.90 21.72 -11.51
CA THR A 625 -3.84 20.90 -12.27
C THR A 625 -4.48 21.76 -13.35
N ALA A 626 -4.51 21.25 -14.58
CA ALA A 626 -5.28 21.83 -15.67
C ALA A 626 -6.30 20.80 -16.13
N VAL A 627 -7.59 21.13 -16.05
CA VAL A 627 -8.69 20.29 -16.52
C VAL A 627 -9.41 21.02 -17.65
N GLY A 628 -9.57 20.34 -18.78
CA GLY A 628 -10.43 20.76 -19.87
C GLY A 628 -11.53 19.73 -20.08
N ARG A 629 -12.78 20.15 -19.97
CA ARG A 629 -13.97 19.36 -20.32
C ARG A 629 -14.65 20.01 -21.51
N ALA A 630 -15.08 19.20 -22.47
CA ALA A 630 -15.91 19.65 -23.58
C ALA A 630 -17.00 18.64 -23.88
N ASP A 631 -18.25 19.12 -23.93
CA ASP A 631 -19.45 18.32 -24.18
C ASP A 631 -20.18 18.88 -25.41
N PHE A 632 -20.76 18.01 -26.24
CA PHE A 632 -21.51 18.38 -27.44
C PHE A 632 -22.97 17.93 -27.33
N PRO A 633 -23.84 18.74 -26.70
CA PRO A 633 -25.21 18.36 -26.32
C PRO A 633 -26.19 18.39 -27.51
N TYR A 634 -25.91 17.56 -28.53
CA TYR A 634 -26.73 17.50 -29.75
C TYR A 634 -28.18 17.07 -29.47
N GLY A 635 -28.40 16.29 -28.41
CA GLY A 635 -29.72 15.78 -28.01
C GLY A 635 -30.60 16.80 -27.29
N ARG A 636 -30.03 17.87 -26.69
CA ARG A 636 -30.81 18.91 -25.99
C ARG A 636 -31.50 19.90 -26.93
N PHE A 637 -31.03 20.03 -28.18
CA PHE A 637 -31.54 21.00 -29.17
C PHE A 637 -32.06 20.29 -30.44
N PRO A 638 -33.16 19.52 -30.43
CA PRO A 638 -33.61 18.79 -31.62
C PRO A 638 -33.99 19.74 -32.78
N THR A 639 -33.53 19.47 -34.02
CA THR A 639 -33.88 20.26 -35.21
C THR A 639 -35.32 20.10 -35.70
N THR A 640 -36.04 19.08 -35.22
CA THR A 640 -37.41 18.75 -35.65
C THR A 640 -38.18 18.13 -34.48
N ARG A 641 -39.29 18.75 -34.04
CA ARG A 641 -40.27 18.10 -33.16
C ARG A 641 -41.31 17.43 -34.05
N THR A 642 -41.54 16.13 -33.88
CA THR A 642 -42.63 15.43 -34.58
C THR A 642 -43.95 15.73 -33.86
N CYS A 643 -44.80 16.55 -34.48
CA CYS A 643 -46.11 16.91 -33.94
C CYS A 643 -47.21 16.03 -34.56
N PHE A 644 -48.13 15.56 -33.73
CA PHE A 644 -49.25 14.70 -34.15
C PHE A 644 -50.58 15.46 -34.38
N ASP A 645 -50.61 16.78 -34.17
CA ASP A 645 -51.85 17.57 -34.21
C ASP A 645 -51.70 18.89 -34.99
N ALA A 646 -52.78 19.32 -35.64
CA ALA A 646 -52.81 20.45 -36.58
C ALA A 646 -52.54 21.82 -35.92
N LEU A 647 -52.69 21.91 -34.59
CA LEU A 647 -52.44 23.13 -33.79
C LEU A 647 -50.95 23.43 -33.58
N CYS A 648 -50.04 22.46 -33.78
CA CYS A 648 -48.60 22.64 -33.57
C CYS A 648 -47.82 23.01 -34.85
N GLN A 649 -48.41 22.86 -36.04
CA GLN A 649 -47.74 23.14 -37.31
C GLN A 649 -47.33 24.62 -37.50
N GLU A 650 -47.94 25.55 -36.77
CA GLU A 650 -47.60 26.98 -36.86
C GLU A 650 -46.35 27.41 -36.05
N HIS A 651 -45.75 26.52 -35.25
CA HIS A 651 -44.64 26.86 -34.32
C HIS A 651 -43.30 26.14 -34.63
N GLU A 652 -43.15 25.51 -35.80
CA GLU A 652 -41.96 24.75 -36.21
C GLU A 652 -40.69 25.60 -36.48
N ASP A 653 -40.79 26.94 -36.55
CA ASP A 653 -39.75 27.76 -37.18
C ASP A 653 -38.60 28.28 -36.29
N HIS A 654 -38.53 27.96 -34.99
CA HIS A 654 -37.62 28.70 -34.08
C HIS A 654 -36.73 27.87 -33.13
N ILE A 655 -36.19 26.72 -33.56
CA ILE A 655 -35.04 26.11 -32.86
C ILE A 655 -33.75 26.58 -33.54
N GLN A 656 -33.24 27.74 -33.12
CA GLN A 656 -31.92 28.21 -33.56
C GLN A 656 -30.84 27.46 -32.79
N TYR A 657 -30.12 26.58 -33.49
CA TYR A 657 -28.89 26.00 -32.96
C TYR A 657 -27.90 27.11 -32.58
N PRO A 658 -27.24 27.04 -31.41
CA PRO A 658 -26.17 27.97 -31.06
C PRO A 658 -25.06 27.96 -32.12
N ASN A 659 -24.56 29.14 -32.50
CA ASN A 659 -23.41 29.25 -33.41
C ASN A 659 -22.14 28.58 -32.86
N ASP A 660 -22.01 28.50 -31.53
CA ASP A 660 -20.95 27.77 -30.82
C ASP A 660 -21.63 26.70 -29.93
N PRO A 661 -21.80 25.46 -30.43
CA PRO A 661 -22.57 24.40 -29.78
C PRO A 661 -21.75 23.58 -28.77
N ILE A 662 -20.54 24.00 -28.44
CA ILE A 662 -19.64 23.25 -27.53
C ILE A 662 -19.78 23.82 -26.12
N GLU A 663 -20.29 23.00 -25.20
CA GLU A 663 -20.16 23.25 -23.77
C GLU A 663 -18.72 22.98 -23.35
N ARG A 664 -18.17 23.83 -22.49
CA ARG A 664 -16.79 23.66 -22.03
C ARG A 664 -16.54 24.20 -20.64
N ILE A 665 -15.68 23.50 -19.92
CA ILE A 665 -15.12 23.96 -18.64
C ILE A 665 -13.61 23.86 -18.77
N LEU A 666 -12.92 24.98 -18.53
CA LEU A 666 -11.47 25.01 -18.37
C LEU A 666 -11.19 25.43 -16.93
N ASP A 667 -10.49 24.59 -16.18
CA ASP A 667 -10.12 24.81 -14.80
C ASP A 667 -8.60 24.71 -14.65
N LEU A 668 -7.98 25.80 -14.20
CA LEU A 668 -6.55 25.87 -13.91
C LEU A 668 -6.36 26.09 -12.41
N GLY A 669 -6.01 25.03 -11.71
CA GLY A 669 -5.85 24.98 -10.27
C GLY A 669 -4.40 24.94 -9.80
N LEU A 670 -4.09 25.68 -8.74
CA LEU A 670 -2.90 25.50 -7.92
C LEU A 670 -3.34 25.15 -6.51
N SER A 671 -2.94 23.98 -6.02
CA SER A 671 -3.27 23.53 -4.67
C SER A 671 -2.04 23.22 -3.82
N ALA A 672 -2.12 23.59 -2.56
CA ALA A 672 -1.17 23.25 -1.51
C ALA A 672 -1.83 22.19 -0.61
N PRO A 673 -1.42 20.90 -0.70
CA PRO A 673 -1.98 19.82 0.10
C PRO A 673 -1.83 20.02 1.61
N ARG A 674 -0.89 20.86 2.04
CA ARG A 674 -0.71 21.32 3.42
C ARG A 674 -0.30 22.78 3.38
N LEU A 675 -0.88 23.62 4.24
CA LEU A 675 -0.52 25.03 4.41
C LEU A 675 0.70 25.20 5.33
N TRP A 676 1.78 24.44 5.10
CA TRP A 676 3.01 24.60 5.86
C TRP A 676 3.64 26.00 5.62
N PRO A 677 4.07 26.75 6.65
CA PRO A 677 4.17 26.39 8.07
C PRO A 677 2.97 26.78 8.95
N LEU A 678 1.88 27.32 8.39
CA LEU A 678 0.71 27.79 9.14
C LEU A 678 -0.09 26.64 9.77
N THR A 679 -0.33 25.56 9.03
CA THR A 679 -1.02 24.35 9.51
C THR A 679 -0.89 23.16 8.55
N ASP A 680 -0.83 21.95 9.09
CA ASP A 680 -0.86 20.69 8.33
C ASP A 680 -2.25 20.07 8.21
N SER A 681 -3.25 20.62 8.91
CA SER A 681 -4.63 20.12 8.92
C SER A 681 -5.49 20.68 7.79
N LEU A 682 -5.01 21.70 7.07
CA LEU A 682 -5.73 22.36 5.99
C LEU A 682 -4.98 22.30 4.66
N ARG A 683 -5.75 22.03 3.61
CA ARG A 683 -5.38 22.17 2.20
C ARG A 683 -5.93 23.49 1.71
N ALA A 684 -5.17 24.17 0.85
CA ALA A 684 -5.67 25.34 0.14
C ALA A 684 -5.61 25.14 -1.36
N GLY A 685 -6.55 25.75 -2.08
CA GLY A 685 -6.60 25.78 -3.54
C GLY A 685 -6.86 27.19 -4.06
N LEU A 686 -6.32 27.47 -5.24
CA LEU A 686 -6.64 28.63 -6.05
C LEU A 686 -6.92 28.13 -7.47
N ASP A 687 -8.14 28.29 -7.94
CA ASP A 687 -8.60 27.79 -9.23
C ASP A 687 -9.06 28.96 -10.11
N LEU A 688 -8.69 28.94 -11.39
CA LEU A 688 -9.18 29.86 -12.41
C LEU A 688 -10.08 29.08 -13.35
N ILE A 689 -11.36 29.46 -13.39
CA ILE A 689 -12.41 28.70 -14.05
C ILE A 689 -13.00 29.52 -15.18
N HIS A 690 -13.02 28.96 -16.38
CA HIS A 690 -13.84 29.40 -17.50
C HIS A 690 -14.91 28.36 -17.77
N GLN A 691 -16.17 28.78 -17.81
CA GLN A 691 -17.30 27.90 -18.07
C GLN A 691 -18.18 28.50 -19.17
N ARG A 692 -18.53 27.67 -20.14
CA ARG A 692 -19.60 27.92 -21.10
C ARG A 692 -20.61 26.79 -21.02
N ALA A 693 -21.85 27.13 -20.66
CA ALA A 693 -22.96 26.18 -20.56
C ALA A 693 -24.07 26.58 -21.53
N LEU A 694 -24.70 25.57 -22.13
CA LEU A 694 -25.73 25.68 -23.14
C LEU A 694 -26.94 24.87 -22.66
N GLN A 695 -27.91 25.58 -22.10
CA GLN A 695 -29.18 24.98 -21.72
C GLN A 695 -30.28 25.40 -22.71
N PRO A 696 -31.39 24.65 -22.78
CA PRO A 696 -32.52 25.01 -23.64
C PRO A 696 -33.06 26.43 -23.38
N THR A 697 -33.03 26.87 -22.12
CA THR A 697 -33.53 28.19 -21.67
C THR A 697 -32.49 29.30 -21.70
N TYR A 698 -31.21 29.01 -21.47
CA TYR A 698 -30.17 30.03 -21.36
C TYR A 698 -28.79 29.58 -21.86
N GLN A 699 -27.98 30.56 -22.24
CA GLN A 699 -26.54 30.40 -22.46
C GLN A 699 -25.77 31.17 -21.39
N LEU A 700 -24.78 30.51 -20.80
CA LEU A 700 -23.92 31.09 -19.78
C LEU A 700 -22.47 31.13 -20.27
N THR A 701 -21.81 32.26 -20.10
CA THR A 701 -20.35 32.36 -20.14
C THR A 701 -19.87 32.97 -18.82
N LYS A 702 -19.00 32.26 -18.10
CA LYS A 702 -18.52 32.63 -16.77
C LYS A 702 -17.01 32.53 -16.69
N TYR A 703 -16.38 33.55 -16.12
CA TYR A 703 -14.96 33.59 -15.77
C TYR A 703 -14.86 33.87 -14.27
N SER A 704 -14.26 32.98 -13.51
CA SER A 704 -14.18 33.10 -12.06
C SER A 704 -12.83 32.65 -11.51
N SER A 705 -12.49 33.21 -10.35
CA SER A 705 -11.39 32.75 -9.51
C SER A 705 -11.99 32.20 -8.23
N GLN A 706 -11.49 31.06 -7.78
CA GLN A 706 -11.96 30.36 -6.61
C GLN A 706 -10.80 30.12 -5.65
N VAL A 707 -10.97 30.54 -4.40
CA VAL A 707 -10.06 30.20 -3.30
C VAL A 707 -10.75 29.19 -2.41
N SER A 708 -10.10 28.05 -2.15
CA SER A 708 -10.66 26.97 -1.33
C SER A 708 -9.79 26.66 -0.12
N LEU A 709 -10.43 26.27 0.99
CA LEU A 709 -9.81 25.74 2.20
C LEU A 709 -10.55 24.47 2.61
N GLU A 710 -9.81 23.36 2.71
CA GLU A 710 -10.36 22.01 2.94
C GLU A 710 -9.59 21.31 4.07
N LEU A 711 -10.24 20.40 4.81
CA LEU A 711 -9.55 19.55 5.79
C LEU A 711 -8.71 18.48 5.08
N THR A 712 -7.44 18.30 5.47
CA THR A 712 -6.48 17.46 4.70
C THR A 712 -6.79 15.97 4.66
N GLN A 713 -7.38 15.38 5.71
CA GLN A 713 -8.00 14.04 5.65
C GLN A 713 -8.57 13.60 7.02
N ARG A 714 -9.85 13.23 7.05
CA ARG A 714 -10.46 12.39 8.11
C ARG A 714 -11.55 11.51 7.51
N ARG A 715 -11.26 10.62 6.54
CA ARG A 715 -12.25 9.59 6.16
C ARG A 715 -12.81 8.97 7.44
N PRO A 716 -14.13 8.92 7.62
CA PRO A 716 -15.19 9.08 6.61
C PRO A 716 -15.70 10.52 6.35
N PHE A 717 -15.23 11.55 7.07
CA PHE A 717 -15.72 12.93 7.02
C PHE A 717 -14.79 13.89 6.23
N PHE A 718 -15.40 14.78 5.45
CA PHE A 718 -14.77 15.87 4.73
C PHE A 718 -15.58 17.16 4.94
N ALA A 719 -14.89 18.28 5.11
CA ALA A 719 -15.49 19.60 5.10
C ALA A 719 -14.53 20.62 4.50
N GLY A 720 -15.10 21.61 3.83
CA GLY A 720 -14.37 22.68 3.19
C GLY A 720 -15.23 23.91 2.98
N ILE A 721 -14.55 24.99 2.61
CA ILE A 721 -15.18 26.25 2.23
C ILE A 721 -14.45 26.81 1.03
N ALA A 722 -15.21 27.29 0.04
CA ALA A 722 -14.67 27.93 -1.14
C ALA A 722 -15.31 29.31 -1.32
N TYR A 723 -14.52 30.30 -1.72
CA TYR A 723 -15.00 31.60 -2.15
C TYR A 723 -14.70 31.78 -3.63
N GLU A 724 -15.75 31.90 -4.44
CA GLU A 724 -15.68 32.15 -5.88
C GLU A 724 -16.01 33.62 -6.14
N ALA A 725 -15.16 34.32 -6.88
CA ALA A 725 -15.44 35.67 -7.36
C ALA A 725 -15.25 35.70 -8.88
N GLY A 726 -16.17 36.33 -9.60
CA GLY A 726 -16.13 36.26 -11.06
C GLY A 726 -17.03 37.24 -11.78
N TYR A 727 -16.98 37.12 -13.09
CA TYR A 727 -17.83 37.77 -14.06
C TYR A 727 -18.61 36.69 -14.81
N GLN A 728 -19.92 36.89 -14.96
CA GLN A 728 -20.75 36.04 -15.78
C GLN A 728 -21.62 36.85 -16.72
N ARG A 729 -21.93 36.26 -17.87
CA ARG A 729 -22.91 36.73 -18.84
C ARG A 729 -23.91 35.62 -19.10
N LEU A 730 -25.18 35.93 -18.89
CA LEU A 730 -26.31 35.05 -19.09
C LEU A 730 -27.23 35.65 -20.16
N ASP A 731 -27.41 34.91 -21.25
CA ASP A 731 -28.29 35.28 -22.36
C ASP A 731 -29.43 34.27 -22.46
N ILE A 732 -30.68 34.73 -22.39
CA ILE A 732 -31.88 33.87 -22.49
C ILE A 732 -32.13 33.55 -23.97
N LEU A 733 -32.38 32.28 -24.30
CA LEU A 733 -32.66 31.84 -25.67
C LEU A 733 -34.16 31.96 -25.97
N GLY A 734 -34.51 32.44 -27.17
CA GLY A 734 -35.87 32.86 -27.56
C GLY A 734 -36.96 31.79 -27.63
N GLN A 735 -36.83 30.68 -26.88
CA GLN A 735 -37.98 29.83 -26.55
C GLN A 735 -38.81 30.56 -25.48
N ARG A 736 -40.10 30.78 -25.75
CA ARG A 736 -41.00 31.33 -24.74
C ARG A 736 -41.17 30.28 -23.64
N SER A 737 -40.65 30.55 -22.44
CA SER A 737 -40.98 29.72 -21.29
C SER A 737 -42.48 29.84 -20.96
N VAL A 738 -43.03 28.90 -20.21
CA VAL A 738 -44.44 28.98 -19.76
C VAL A 738 -44.68 30.29 -19.02
N GLU A 739 -43.67 30.71 -18.25
CA GLU A 739 -43.59 31.94 -17.50
C GLU A 739 -43.59 33.19 -18.38
N ASP A 740 -42.82 33.23 -19.46
CA ASP A 740 -42.79 34.36 -20.40
C ASP A 740 -44.17 34.64 -21.02
N VAL A 741 -44.96 33.60 -21.22
CA VAL A 741 -46.33 33.71 -21.77
C VAL A 741 -47.33 34.17 -20.70
N LEU A 742 -47.11 33.77 -19.44
CA LEU A 742 -47.89 34.24 -18.29
C LEU A 742 -47.59 35.69 -17.89
N SER A 743 -46.53 36.31 -18.42
CA SER A 743 -46.04 37.66 -18.08
C SER A 743 -47.02 38.83 -18.33
N GLY A 744 -48.19 38.58 -18.93
CA GLY A 744 -49.34 39.50 -18.92
C GLY A 744 -50.04 39.64 -17.55
N ILE A 745 -49.68 38.78 -16.57
CA ILE A 745 -50.17 38.78 -15.19
C ILE A 745 -48.97 39.04 -14.26
N ASP A 746 -48.98 40.20 -13.60
CA ASP A 746 -48.02 40.69 -12.59
C ASP A 746 -46.51 40.45 -12.83
N GLN A 747 -45.86 41.39 -13.53
CA GLN A 747 -44.41 41.42 -13.79
C GLN A 747 -43.53 41.44 -12.52
N LYS A 748 -44.09 41.68 -11.32
CA LYS A 748 -43.31 41.68 -10.06
C LYS A 748 -42.87 40.28 -9.61
N ILE A 749 -43.47 39.23 -10.16
CA ILE A 749 -43.20 37.82 -9.81
C ILE A 749 -42.04 37.25 -10.65
N PHE A 750 -41.73 37.84 -11.82
CA PHE A 750 -40.74 37.32 -12.78
C PHE A 750 -39.43 38.12 -12.73
N ARG A 751 -38.45 37.60 -11.97
CA ARG A 751 -37.14 38.22 -11.73
C ARG A 751 -36.02 37.44 -12.43
N GLN A 752 -36.02 37.40 -13.77
CA GLN A 752 -34.99 36.71 -14.54
C GLN A 752 -33.96 37.73 -15.08
N PRO A 753 -32.72 37.75 -14.55
CA PRO A 753 -31.70 38.68 -15.00
C PRO A 753 -31.11 38.24 -16.34
N GLN A 754 -31.28 39.04 -17.40
CA GLN A 754 -30.53 38.88 -18.66
C GLN A 754 -29.40 39.91 -18.73
N GLY A 755 -28.19 39.46 -19.06
CA GLY A 755 -27.04 40.31 -19.30
C GLY A 755 -25.82 39.87 -18.47
N PHE A 756 -25.01 40.83 -18.04
CA PHE A 756 -23.78 40.53 -17.32
C PHE A 756 -23.86 40.92 -15.85
N MET A 757 -23.15 40.19 -15.00
CA MET A 757 -22.96 40.52 -13.60
C MET A 757 -21.59 40.10 -13.07
N THR A 758 -21.06 40.87 -12.13
CA THR A 758 -19.93 40.46 -11.29
C THR A 758 -20.47 39.97 -9.95
N PHE A 759 -19.88 38.90 -9.42
CA PHE A 759 -20.41 38.23 -8.24
C PHE A 759 -19.32 37.70 -7.32
N GLY A 760 -19.70 37.49 -6.07
CA GLY A 760 -18.98 36.73 -5.06
C GLY A 760 -19.89 35.64 -4.50
N SER A 761 -19.37 34.43 -4.34
CA SER A 761 -20.10 33.24 -3.89
C SER A 761 -19.30 32.51 -2.82
N LEU A 762 -19.85 32.38 -1.61
CA LEU A 762 -19.26 31.62 -0.52
C LEU A 762 -19.96 30.25 -0.41
N ARG A 763 -19.18 29.19 -0.58
CA ARG A 763 -19.67 27.81 -0.71
C ARG A 763 -19.08 26.89 0.36
N PRO A 764 -19.73 26.74 1.51
CA PRO A 764 -19.40 25.69 2.47
C PRO A 764 -19.88 24.33 1.95
N ASN A 765 -19.06 23.29 2.11
CA ASN A 765 -19.43 21.92 1.79
C ASN A 765 -19.06 20.96 2.93
N MET A 766 -19.88 19.92 3.09
CA MET A 766 -19.66 18.85 4.06
C MET A 766 -20.07 17.53 3.44
N PHE A 767 -19.28 16.49 3.69
CA PHE A 767 -19.47 15.17 3.11
C PHE A 767 -19.09 14.09 4.14
N LEU A 768 -19.96 13.10 4.32
CA LEU A 768 -19.71 11.93 5.17
C LEU A 768 -19.97 10.68 4.33
N ASP A 769 -18.95 9.84 4.16
CA ASP A 769 -19.01 8.62 3.36
C ASP A 769 -18.59 7.41 4.16
N LEU A 770 -19.60 6.64 4.55
CA LEU A 770 -19.52 5.39 5.30
C LEU A 770 -19.81 4.18 4.40
N ARG A 771 -19.74 4.34 3.07
CA ARG A 771 -19.95 3.24 2.13
C ARG A 771 -18.79 2.25 2.19
N ASP A 772 -19.11 0.98 1.98
CA ASP A 772 -18.12 -0.10 1.88
C ASP A 772 -17.19 0.05 0.66
N ASP A 773 -17.77 0.38 -0.49
CA ASP A 773 -17.05 0.61 -1.74
C ASP A 773 -17.61 1.89 -2.42
N PRO A 774 -16.79 2.92 -2.68
CA PRO A 774 -17.25 4.14 -3.34
C PRO A 774 -17.73 3.95 -4.79
N ALA A 775 -17.19 2.97 -5.51
CA ALA A 775 -17.50 2.67 -6.91
C ALA A 775 -18.68 1.70 -7.05
N ARG A 776 -18.78 0.71 -6.16
CA ARG A 776 -19.89 -0.27 -6.12
C ARG A 776 -20.44 -0.48 -4.71
N PRO A 777 -21.09 0.55 -4.13
CA PRO A 777 -21.57 0.48 -2.76
C PRO A 777 -22.68 -0.55 -2.60
N ARG A 778 -22.53 -1.46 -1.64
CA ARG A 778 -23.56 -2.43 -1.24
C ARG A 778 -24.12 -2.16 0.14
N SER A 779 -23.30 -1.59 1.02
CA SER A 779 -23.66 -1.25 2.38
C SER A 779 -23.09 0.10 2.79
N GLY A 780 -23.79 0.78 3.70
CA GLY A 780 -23.31 2.02 4.31
C GLY A 780 -24.18 3.24 3.99
N LEU A 781 -23.63 4.42 4.26
CA LEU A 781 -24.35 5.70 4.21
C LEU A 781 -23.50 6.77 3.52
N LEU A 782 -24.15 7.57 2.70
CA LEU A 782 -23.59 8.76 2.09
C LEU A 782 -24.44 9.97 2.48
N LEU A 783 -23.81 11.01 3.05
CA LEU A 783 -24.43 12.29 3.35
C LEU A 783 -23.61 13.40 2.68
N GLN A 784 -24.27 14.27 1.93
CA GLN A 784 -23.69 15.48 1.36
C GLN A 784 -24.55 16.68 1.73
N LEU A 785 -23.91 17.76 2.18
CA LEU A 785 -24.56 19.04 2.46
C LEU A 785 -23.74 20.16 1.81
N GLY A 786 -24.41 21.08 1.14
CA GLY A 786 -23.78 22.21 0.46
C GLY A 786 -24.58 23.49 0.63
N GLY A 787 -23.86 24.60 0.75
CA GLY A 787 -24.40 25.95 0.71
C GLY A 787 -23.76 26.77 -0.41
N ASP A 788 -24.47 27.78 -0.90
CA ASP A 788 -23.97 28.79 -1.83
C ASP A 788 -24.62 30.14 -1.47
N PHE A 789 -23.84 30.99 -0.81
CA PHE A 789 -24.21 32.36 -0.53
C PHE A 789 -23.69 33.25 -1.66
N LEU A 790 -24.59 33.72 -2.51
CA LEU A 790 -24.27 34.48 -3.73
C LEU A 790 -24.66 35.95 -3.56
N HIS A 791 -23.72 36.84 -3.87
CA HIS A 791 -23.92 38.28 -3.87
C HIS A 791 -23.37 38.90 -5.16
N SER A 792 -24.17 39.71 -5.85
CA SER A 792 -23.74 40.49 -7.01
C SER A 792 -23.15 41.83 -6.58
N PHE A 793 -22.00 42.21 -7.15
CA PHE A 793 -21.39 43.53 -6.90
C PHE A 793 -21.80 44.57 -7.94
N SER A 794 -21.97 44.14 -9.19
CA SER A 794 -22.44 44.98 -10.29
C SER A 794 -23.15 44.14 -11.34
N GLY A 795 -24.03 44.78 -12.13
CA GLY A 795 -24.78 44.11 -13.18
C GLY A 795 -25.25 45.08 -14.26
N SER A 796 -25.67 44.54 -15.41
CA SER A 796 -26.26 45.34 -16.48
C SER A 796 -27.59 45.95 -16.07
N GLU A 797 -27.90 47.12 -16.64
CA GLU A 797 -29.19 47.79 -16.43
C GLU A 797 -30.28 47.06 -17.23
N THR A 798 -31.38 46.69 -16.55
CA THR A 798 -32.57 46.10 -17.17
C THR A 798 -33.76 47.05 -17.03
N GLN A 799 -34.90 46.72 -17.63
CA GLN A 799 -36.13 47.51 -17.46
C GLN A 799 -36.62 47.60 -15.99
N GLN A 800 -36.13 46.71 -15.13
CA GLN A 800 -36.48 46.61 -13.70
C GLN A 800 -35.36 47.16 -12.78
N GLY A 801 -34.31 47.74 -13.36
CA GLY A 801 -33.12 48.23 -12.66
C GLY A 801 -31.87 47.39 -12.94
N ALA A 802 -30.73 47.79 -12.38
CA ALA A 802 -29.49 47.00 -12.42
C ALA A 802 -29.71 45.59 -11.85
N ILE A 803 -29.14 44.57 -12.51
CA ILE A 803 -29.16 43.18 -12.02
C ILE A 803 -28.58 43.16 -10.61
N HIS A 804 -29.39 42.71 -9.65
CA HIS A 804 -29.03 42.54 -8.25
C HIS A 804 -29.42 41.15 -7.79
N VAL A 805 -28.46 40.39 -7.28
CA VAL A 805 -28.62 39.01 -6.79
C VAL A 805 -28.00 38.94 -5.41
N ASN A 806 -28.80 38.51 -4.44
CA ASN A 806 -28.37 38.31 -3.06
C ASN A 806 -29.19 37.14 -2.48
N LEU A 807 -28.63 35.95 -2.52
CA LEU A 807 -29.35 34.71 -2.19
C LEU A 807 -28.48 33.72 -1.41
N LEU A 808 -29.15 32.86 -0.67
CA LEU A 808 -28.58 31.69 -0.01
C LEU A 808 -29.24 30.44 -0.58
N LYS A 809 -28.48 29.62 -1.29
CA LYS A 809 -28.89 28.29 -1.75
C LYS A 809 -28.35 27.24 -0.79
N VAL A 810 -29.21 26.34 -0.31
CA VAL A 810 -28.85 25.20 0.53
C VAL A 810 -29.38 23.93 -0.12
N GLN A 811 -28.57 22.88 -0.13
CA GLN A 811 -28.97 21.58 -0.68
C GLN A 811 -28.31 20.42 0.07
N GLY A 812 -28.94 19.25 -0.01
CA GLY A 812 -28.43 18.04 0.60
C GLY A 812 -28.82 16.77 -0.16
N LEU A 813 -27.98 15.74 0.01
CA LEU A 813 -28.21 14.37 -0.42
C LEU A 813 -27.98 13.44 0.77
N VAL A 814 -28.92 12.54 1.00
CA VAL A 814 -28.75 11.38 1.88
C VAL A 814 -28.99 10.13 1.05
N ALA A 815 -28.06 9.18 1.06
CA ALA A 815 -28.22 7.90 0.39
C ALA A 815 -27.77 6.74 1.29
N GLY A 816 -28.67 5.80 1.55
CA GLY A 816 -28.41 4.58 2.32
C GLY A 816 -28.36 3.35 1.42
N TYR A 817 -27.40 2.47 1.67
CA TYR A 817 -27.17 1.23 0.93
C TYR A 817 -27.41 0.05 1.88
N VAL A 818 -28.39 -0.78 1.55
CA VAL A 818 -28.81 -1.92 2.37
C VAL A 818 -28.48 -3.21 1.60
N PRO A 819 -27.58 -4.06 2.11
CA PRO A 819 -27.26 -5.33 1.46
C PRO A 819 -28.42 -6.32 1.58
N LEU A 820 -28.66 -7.09 0.53
CA LEU A 820 -29.63 -8.18 0.47
C LEU A 820 -28.93 -9.53 0.17
N PRO A 821 -29.63 -10.68 0.31
CA PRO A 821 -29.11 -11.98 -0.12
C PRO A 821 -28.69 -12.00 -1.59
N PHE A 822 -27.85 -12.97 -1.97
CA PHE A 822 -27.36 -13.16 -3.36
C PHE A 822 -26.61 -11.95 -3.93
N LEU A 823 -25.88 -11.20 -3.10
CA LEU A 823 -25.09 -10.02 -3.48
C LEU A 823 -25.92 -8.83 -4.01
N ALA A 824 -27.25 -8.88 -3.92
CA ALA A 824 -28.13 -7.77 -4.27
C ALA A 824 -28.03 -6.64 -3.23
N SER A 825 -28.43 -5.43 -3.60
CA SER A 825 -28.54 -4.29 -2.67
C SER A 825 -29.73 -3.41 -3.01
N VAL A 826 -30.29 -2.76 -2.00
CA VAL A 826 -31.29 -1.70 -2.20
C VAL A 826 -30.67 -0.37 -1.80
N VAL A 827 -30.86 0.62 -2.65
CA VAL A 827 -30.41 1.99 -2.44
C VAL A 827 -31.63 2.87 -2.21
N PHE A 828 -31.64 3.59 -1.11
CA PHE A 828 -32.60 4.66 -0.87
C PHE A 828 -31.86 5.98 -0.91
N SER A 829 -32.33 6.95 -1.69
CA SER A 829 -31.76 8.29 -1.72
C SER A 829 -32.83 9.37 -1.61
N ALA A 830 -32.47 10.45 -0.93
CA ALA A 830 -33.29 11.64 -0.77
C ALA A 830 -32.42 12.86 -1.05
N ARG A 831 -32.91 13.72 -1.95
CA ARG A 831 -32.31 15.01 -2.30
C ARG A 831 -33.32 16.10 -2.03
N GLY A 832 -32.82 17.24 -1.61
CA GLY A 832 -33.65 18.43 -1.47
C GLY A 832 -32.81 19.68 -1.41
N GLY A 833 -33.41 20.78 -1.78
CA GLY A 833 -32.74 22.06 -1.76
C GLY A 833 -33.72 23.22 -1.72
N ARG A 834 -33.23 24.35 -1.24
CA ARG A 834 -33.97 25.61 -1.17
C ARG A 834 -33.05 26.79 -1.46
N ILE A 835 -33.54 27.73 -2.25
CA ILE A 835 -32.99 29.06 -2.46
C ILE A 835 -33.79 30.03 -1.60
N VAL A 836 -33.08 30.90 -0.88
CA VAL A 836 -33.66 31.94 -0.03
C VAL A 836 -33.08 33.26 -0.49
N GLN A 837 -33.94 34.14 -1.01
CA GLN A 837 -33.58 35.51 -1.32
C GLN A 837 -33.36 36.28 -0.01
N LEU A 838 -32.25 37.00 0.09
CA LEU A 838 -31.85 37.72 1.30
C LEU A 838 -32.34 39.17 1.33
N ASP A 839 -32.79 39.68 0.18
CA ASP A 839 -33.47 40.97 0.08
C ASP A 839 -34.53 40.98 -1.03
N ASP A 840 -35.47 41.91 -0.92
CA ASP A 840 -36.65 42.00 -1.79
C ASP A 840 -36.33 42.39 -3.24
N ARG A 841 -35.12 42.84 -3.55
CA ARG A 841 -34.70 43.23 -4.91
C ARG A 841 -33.90 42.13 -5.61
N SER A 842 -33.53 41.08 -4.88
CA SER A 842 -32.76 39.95 -5.37
C SER A 842 -33.49 39.23 -6.50
N GLN A 843 -32.79 38.98 -7.59
CA GLN A 843 -33.25 38.22 -8.74
C GLN A 843 -32.68 36.79 -8.71
N ASP A 844 -33.35 35.86 -9.37
CA ASP A 844 -33.00 34.42 -9.34
C ASP A 844 -32.39 34.00 -10.68
N PRO A 845 -31.05 34.04 -10.82
CA PRO A 845 -30.41 33.72 -12.08
C PRO A 845 -30.62 32.23 -12.42
N LEU A 846 -30.93 31.95 -13.69
CA LEU A 846 -31.33 30.61 -14.15
C LEU A 846 -30.25 29.54 -13.91
N ASP A 847 -28.97 29.91 -13.91
CA ASP A 847 -27.85 29.00 -13.62
C ASP A 847 -27.80 28.52 -12.16
N ARG A 848 -28.53 29.19 -11.25
CA ARG A 848 -28.54 28.87 -9.81
C ARG A 848 -29.82 28.19 -9.36
N ARG A 849 -30.85 28.12 -10.19
CA ARG A 849 -32.10 27.41 -9.88
C ARG A 849 -31.90 25.89 -9.78
N PHE A 850 -32.90 25.21 -9.27
CA PHE A 850 -32.97 23.75 -9.27
C PHE A 850 -33.78 23.26 -10.46
N TYR A 851 -33.33 22.17 -11.07
CA TYR A 851 -33.99 21.50 -12.18
C TYR A 851 -34.20 20.02 -11.83
N LEU A 852 -35.28 19.44 -12.36
CA LEU A 852 -35.64 18.03 -12.19
C LEU A 852 -36.05 17.41 -13.53
N GLY A 853 -35.93 16.09 -13.62
CA GLY A 853 -36.13 15.31 -14.84
C GLY A 853 -34.80 14.86 -15.42
N GLY A 854 -34.77 13.67 -16.01
CA GLY A 854 -33.57 13.12 -16.63
C GLY A 854 -33.02 11.85 -15.98
N ALA A 855 -31.83 11.45 -16.42
CA ALA A 855 -31.18 10.20 -15.97
C ALA A 855 -30.78 10.23 -14.49
N THR A 856 -30.54 11.42 -13.94
CA THR A 856 -29.90 11.60 -12.62
C THR A 856 -30.88 11.96 -11.49
N THR A 857 -32.04 12.55 -11.79
CA THR A 857 -32.97 13.09 -10.80
C THR A 857 -34.31 12.36 -10.78
N LEU A 858 -35.05 12.37 -11.90
CA LEU A 858 -36.39 11.80 -12.03
C LEU A 858 -36.51 11.11 -13.40
N ARG A 859 -36.19 9.81 -13.44
CA ARG A 859 -36.21 9.01 -14.68
C ARG A 859 -37.67 8.76 -15.09
N GLY A 860 -37.99 8.92 -16.37
CA GLY A 860 -39.36 8.96 -16.91
C GLY A 860 -39.77 10.35 -17.42
N PHE A 861 -39.02 11.40 -17.05
CA PHE A 861 -39.17 12.78 -17.53
C PHE A 861 -37.97 13.19 -18.39
N HIS A 862 -38.16 14.06 -19.37
CA HIS A 862 -37.03 14.61 -20.15
C HIS A 862 -36.06 15.40 -19.25
N GLU A 863 -34.80 15.50 -19.68
CA GLU A 863 -33.71 16.12 -18.91
C GLU A 863 -34.06 17.58 -18.56
N GLU A 864 -34.07 17.90 -17.27
CA GLU A 864 -34.36 19.25 -16.73
C GLU A 864 -35.73 19.84 -17.13
N GLN A 865 -36.71 19.05 -17.57
CA GLN A 865 -38.00 19.54 -18.09
C GLN A 865 -39.18 19.49 -17.10
N VAL A 866 -38.99 19.08 -15.85
CA VAL A 866 -40.09 19.10 -14.86
C VAL A 866 -40.46 20.55 -14.54
N GLN A 867 -41.75 20.89 -14.70
CA GLN A 867 -42.29 22.22 -14.44
C GLN A 867 -42.58 22.44 -12.94
N PRO A 868 -42.39 23.66 -12.39
CA PRO A 868 -42.73 23.98 -11.01
C PRO A 868 -44.22 23.74 -10.68
N GLN A 869 -44.53 23.06 -9.57
CA GLN A 869 -45.89 22.65 -9.23
C GLN A 869 -46.87 23.82 -9.04
N ASP A 870 -46.40 24.95 -8.52
CA ASP A 870 -47.18 26.18 -8.38
C ASP A 870 -47.61 26.75 -9.72
N LEU A 871 -46.72 26.73 -10.72
CA LEU A 871 -47.03 27.08 -12.10
C LEU A 871 -48.09 26.14 -12.69
N ILE A 872 -47.94 24.83 -12.49
CA ILE A 872 -48.89 23.82 -12.95
C ILE A 872 -50.29 24.08 -12.38
N ASN A 873 -50.37 24.40 -11.09
CA ASN A 873 -51.63 24.70 -10.42
C ASN A 873 -52.32 25.94 -11.01
N ASP A 874 -51.56 26.97 -11.35
CA ASP A 874 -52.06 28.20 -11.97
C ASP A 874 -52.58 27.94 -13.38
N VAL A 875 -51.80 27.23 -14.20
CA VAL A 875 -52.19 26.82 -15.56
C VAL A 875 -53.47 25.98 -15.52
N HIS A 876 -53.54 24.95 -14.67
CA HIS A 876 -54.75 24.13 -14.51
C HIS A 876 -55.97 24.94 -14.07
N THR A 877 -55.78 25.96 -13.23
CA THR A 877 -56.88 26.81 -12.78
C THR A 877 -57.38 27.72 -13.90
N GLN A 878 -56.47 28.29 -14.72
CA GLN A 878 -56.81 29.07 -15.90
C GLN A 878 -57.54 28.22 -16.95
N VAL A 879 -57.06 27.00 -17.24
CA VAL A 879 -57.70 26.06 -18.18
C VAL A 879 -59.10 25.67 -17.70
N ARG A 880 -59.27 25.34 -16.41
CA ARG A 880 -60.59 25.07 -15.81
C ARG A 880 -61.52 26.26 -15.93
N ALA A 881 -61.04 27.47 -15.65
CA ALA A 881 -61.84 28.69 -15.77
C ALA A 881 -62.28 28.94 -17.23
N CYS A 882 -61.40 28.73 -18.20
CA CYS A 882 -61.74 28.85 -19.63
C CYS A 882 -62.82 27.85 -20.05
N SER A 883 -62.69 26.58 -19.65
CA SER A 883 -63.66 25.52 -19.99
C SER A 883 -65.07 25.73 -19.40
N ALA A 884 -65.20 26.61 -18.40
CA ALA A 884 -66.48 26.93 -17.75
C ALA A 884 -67.27 28.06 -18.45
N THR A 885 -66.68 28.74 -19.44
CA THR A 885 -67.30 29.84 -20.20
C THR A 885 -67.73 29.37 -21.60
N LEU A 886 -69.02 29.53 -21.94
CA LEU A 886 -69.68 29.05 -23.17
C LEU A 886 -69.27 29.75 -24.49
N SER A 887 -68.13 30.44 -24.53
CA SER A 887 -67.64 31.10 -25.76
C SER A 887 -66.20 30.69 -26.05
N ASP A 888 -65.97 30.06 -27.20
CA ASP A 888 -64.65 29.67 -27.73
C ASP A 888 -63.74 30.85 -28.11
N VAL A 889 -64.05 32.09 -27.68
CA VAL A 889 -63.37 33.33 -28.09
C VAL A 889 -62.52 33.93 -26.96
N GLY A 890 -62.04 33.12 -26.01
CA GLY A 890 -61.24 33.65 -24.89
C GLY A 890 -60.40 32.63 -24.11
N CYS A 891 -60.05 31.50 -24.70
CA CYS A 891 -59.10 30.56 -24.08
C CYS A 891 -57.67 31.14 -24.14
N VAL A 892 -56.98 31.15 -23.00
CA VAL A 892 -55.69 31.85 -22.83
C VAL A 892 -54.62 31.28 -23.78
N PRO A 893 -53.87 32.11 -24.55
CA PRO A 893 -52.74 31.70 -25.40
C PRO A 893 -51.69 30.84 -24.69
N THR A 894 -51.65 30.91 -23.36
CA THR A 894 -50.77 30.12 -22.47
C THR A 894 -51.00 28.62 -22.56
N ALA A 895 -52.24 28.14 -22.69
CA ALA A 895 -52.52 26.70 -22.78
C ALA A 895 -52.02 26.09 -24.10
N GLN A 896 -51.98 26.88 -25.18
CA GLN A 896 -51.46 26.45 -26.49
C GLN A 896 -49.93 26.37 -26.52
N LEU A 897 -49.22 27.26 -25.83
CA LEU A 897 -47.75 27.23 -25.71
C LEU A 897 -47.24 26.14 -24.77
N VAL A 898 -47.99 25.87 -23.69
CA VAL A 898 -47.72 24.76 -22.76
C VAL A 898 -47.94 23.40 -23.45
N ALA A 899 -48.99 23.27 -24.26
CA ALA A 899 -49.20 22.11 -25.13
C ALA A 899 -48.15 21.99 -26.27
N ALA A 900 -47.48 23.09 -26.64
CA ALA A 900 -46.39 23.10 -27.63
C ALA A 900 -45.01 22.72 -27.05
N GLY A 901 -44.93 22.32 -25.77
CA GLY A 901 -43.71 21.78 -25.16
C GLY A 901 -42.74 22.85 -24.67
N ALA A 902 -43.21 23.75 -23.82
CA ALA A 902 -42.40 24.78 -23.19
C ALA A 902 -41.31 24.20 -22.25
N THR A 903 -40.14 24.83 -22.23
CA THR A 903 -39.02 24.45 -21.37
C THR A 903 -39.25 24.87 -19.92
N SER A 904 -38.65 24.15 -18.97
CA SER A 904 -38.73 24.51 -17.54
C SER A 904 -37.70 25.58 -17.19
N ASP A 905 -38.13 26.62 -16.47
CA ASP A 905 -37.26 27.68 -15.95
C ASP A 905 -36.66 27.33 -14.58
N GLY A 906 -36.84 26.10 -14.13
CA GLY A 906 -36.38 25.64 -12.82
C GLY A 906 -37.18 26.26 -11.67
N GLY A 907 -36.80 25.91 -10.44
CA GLY A 907 -37.46 26.38 -9.22
C GLY A 907 -36.50 26.61 -8.07
N ASP A 908 -36.99 27.29 -7.04
CA ASP A 908 -36.21 27.67 -5.86
C ASP A 908 -36.24 26.59 -4.78
N GLN A 909 -37.19 25.66 -4.82
CA GLN A 909 -37.25 24.56 -3.89
C GLN A 909 -37.57 23.26 -4.60
N PHE A 910 -36.88 22.18 -4.24
CA PHE A 910 -37.19 20.85 -4.76
C PHE A 910 -37.02 19.77 -3.70
N VAL A 911 -37.71 18.65 -3.91
CA VAL A 911 -37.43 17.39 -3.23
C VAL A 911 -37.46 16.25 -4.26
N ALA A 912 -36.57 15.28 -4.10
CA ALA A 912 -36.53 14.08 -4.91
C ALA A 912 -36.13 12.87 -4.06
N PHE A 913 -36.83 11.78 -4.24
CA PHE A 913 -36.62 10.50 -3.57
C PHE A 913 -36.41 9.43 -4.64
N SER A 914 -35.54 8.47 -4.36
CA SER A 914 -35.32 7.33 -5.24
C SER A 914 -35.09 6.07 -4.42
N ALA A 915 -35.73 4.98 -4.82
CA ALA A 915 -35.50 3.64 -4.33
C ALA A 915 -35.05 2.76 -5.49
N GLU A 916 -33.87 2.15 -5.42
CA GLU A 916 -33.28 1.35 -6.49
C GLU A 916 -32.83 -0.02 -5.96
N LEU A 917 -33.43 -1.10 -6.48
CA LEU A 917 -33.01 -2.48 -6.25
C LEU A 917 -32.00 -2.90 -7.31
N ARG A 918 -30.80 -3.27 -6.87
CA ARG A 918 -29.67 -3.70 -7.71
C ARG A 918 -29.44 -5.19 -7.55
N VAL A 919 -29.50 -5.92 -8.66
CA VAL A 919 -29.34 -7.37 -8.71
C VAL A 919 -28.16 -7.72 -9.63
N PRO A 920 -27.00 -8.13 -9.08
CA PRO A 920 -25.87 -8.54 -9.90
C PRO A 920 -26.09 -9.95 -10.46
N PHE A 921 -25.86 -10.13 -11.76
CA PHE A 921 -25.83 -11.47 -12.40
C PHE A 921 -24.41 -11.98 -12.57
N THR A 922 -23.46 -11.07 -12.81
CA THR A 922 -22.03 -11.35 -12.88
C THR A 922 -21.27 -10.27 -12.12
N GLN A 923 -19.94 -10.36 -12.09
CA GLN A 923 -19.12 -9.28 -11.53
C GLN A 923 -19.19 -7.99 -12.34
N SER A 924 -19.55 -8.03 -13.64
CA SER A 924 -19.55 -6.85 -14.51
C SER A 924 -20.96 -6.40 -14.92
N PHE A 925 -21.98 -7.21 -14.68
CA PHE A 925 -23.35 -6.95 -15.13
C PHE A 925 -24.35 -6.96 -13.98
N GLU A 926 -25.19 -5.94 -13.92
CA GLU A 926 -26.18 -5.70 -12.87
C GLU A 926 -27.47 -5.13 -13.48
N VAL A 927 -28.61 -5.61 -13.01
CA VAL A 927 -29.93 -5.04 -13.35
C VAL A 927 -30.37 -4.16 -12.19
N ALA A 928 -30.89 -2.98 -12.50
CA ALA A 928 -31.47 -2.05 -11.56
C ALA A 928 -32.98 -1.94 -11.81
N LEU A 929 -33.79 -2.03 -10.76
CA LEU A 929 -35.21 -1.64 -10.78
C LEU A 929 -35.36 -0.43 -9.89
N PHE A 930 -35.99 0.63 -10.37
CA PHE A 930 -36.07 1.88 -9.63
C PHE A 930 -37.49 2.45 -9.56
N TYR A 931 -37.73 3.19 -8.49
CA TYR A 931 -38.87 4.07 -8.30
C TYR A 931 -38.34 5.44 -7.88
N ASP A 932 -38.61 6.46 -8.69
CA ASP A 932 -38.24 7.83 -8.43
C ASP A 932 -39.50 8.66 -8.18
N ALA A 933 -39.47 9.52 -7.17
CA ALA A 933 -40.57 10.39 -6.81
C ALA A 933 -40.03 11.78 -6.45
N GLY A 934 -40.46 12.83 -7.14
CA GLY A 934 -39.90 14.16 -6.92
C GLY A 934 -40.76 15.27 -7.47
N ASN A 935 -40.52 16.49 -7.00
CA ASN A 935 -41.21 17.67 -7.51
C ASN A 935 -40.42 18.96 -7.20
N LEU A 936 -40.78 20.02 -7.91
CA LEU A 936 -40.11 21.33 -7.93
C LEU A 936 -41.16 22.44 -7.69
N TRP A 937 -40.76 23.53 -7.04
CA TRP A 937 -41.61 24.70 -6.78
C TRP A 937 -40.81 25.97 -6.97
N ARG A 938 -41.47 27.03 -7.43
CA ARG A 938 -40.88 28.35 -7.59
C ARG A 938 -41.03 29.19 -6.32
N THR A 939 -42.24 29.35 -5.79
CA THR A 939 -42.46 29.98 -4.49
C THR A 939 -43.30 29.07 -3.60
N PRO A 940 -42.74 28.46 -2.53
CA PRO A 940 -43.46 27.49 -1.71
C PRO A 940 -44.49 28.20 -0.81
N THR A 941 -45.64 28.54 -1.38
CA THR A 941 -46.82 29.05 -0.66
C THR A 941 -47.62 27.91 -0.04
N ASP A 942 -47.62 26.72 -0.65
CA ASP A 942 -48.18 25.47 -0.10
C ASP A 942 -47.35 24.24 -0.53
N LEU A 943 -46.56 23.68 0.39
CA LEU A 943 -45.81 22.43 0.17
C LEU A 943 -46.71 21.19 0.28
N LEU A 944 -47.91 21.33 0.86
CA LEU A 944 -48.84 20.23 1.11
C LEU A 944 -50.12 20.48 0.30
N GLY A 945 -50.12 20.04 -0.95
CA GLY A 945 -51.29 20.12 -1.83
C GLY A 945 -52.48 19.36 -1.25
N ARG A 946 -53.69 19.85 -1.53
CA ARG A 946 -54.93 19.22 -1.07
C ARG A 946 -55.30 18.09 -2.01
N ASP A 947 -55.29 16.86 -1.50
CA ASP A 947 -55.74 15.68 -2.23
C ASP A 947 -57.21 15.87 -2.65
N PRO A 948 -57.52 15.87 -3.95
CA PRO A 948 -58.87 16.10 -4.45
C PRO A 948 -59.86 14.98 -4.10
N LYS A 949 -59.38 13.78 -3.71
CA LYS A 949 -60.22 12.63 -3.32
C LYS A 949 -60.43 12.54 -1.81
N THR A 950 -59.40 12.83 -1.01
CA THR A 950 -59.47 12.66 0.46
C THR A 950 -59.58 13.98 1.22
N GLY A 951 -59.31 15.12 0.58
CA GLY A 951 -59.32 16.44 1.21
C GLY A 951 -58.13 16.72 2.13
N ASN A 952 -57.25 15.73 2.36
CA ASN A 952 -56.05 15.82 3.18
C ASN A 952 -54.93 16.59 2.48
N ARG A 953 -54.04 17.20 3.28
CA ARG A 953 -52.88 17.95 2.81
C ARG A 953 -51.65 17.04 2.75
N ASN A 954 -51.22 16.66 1.54
CA ASN A 954 -50.11 15.75 1.29
C ASN A 954 -49.04 16.41 0.41
N LEU A 955 -47.79 15.95 0.53
CA LEU A 955 -46.70 16.38 -0.36
C LEU A 955 -47.03 15.92 -1.80
N VAL A 956 -47.05 16.87 -2.74
CA VAL A 956 -47.33 16.56 -4.16
C VAL A 956 -46.04 16.12 -4.82
N LEU A 957 -45.96 14.86 -5.21
CA LEU A 957 -44.82 14.26 -5.89
C LEU A 957 -45.22 13.79 -7.28
N ARG A 958 -44.31 13.89 -8.24
CA ARG A 958 -44.41 13.22 -9.53
C ARG A 958 -43.66 11.90 -9.44
N ASP A 959 -44.33 10.84 -9.84
CA ASP A 959 -43.84 9.47 -9.65
C ASP A 959 -43.44 8.83 -10.98
N ALA A 960 -42.35 8.08 -10.95
CA ALA A 960 -41.93 7.27 -12.07
C ALA A 960 -41.30 5.95 -11.62
N VAL A 961 -41.49 4.91 -12.43
CA VAL A 961 -40.91 3.58 -12.22
C VAL A 961 -40.11 3.18 -13.43
N GLY A 962 -39.08 2.36 -13.25
CA GLY A 962 -38.32 1.90 -14.38
C GLY A 962 -37.35 0.78 -14.09
N ALA A 963 -36.64 0.41 -15.14
CA ALA A 963 -35.63 -0.63 -15.11
C ALA A 963 -34.40 -0.17 -15.89
N GLY A 964 -33.25 -0.69 -15.48
CA GLY A 964 -31.96 -0.32 -16.02
C GLY A 964 -30.98 -1.46 -16.07
N LEU A 965 -30.04 -1.38 -17.00
CA LEU A 965 -28.87 -2.23 -17.10
C LEU A 965 -27.63 -1.42 -16.72
N ARG A 966 -26.74 -2.05 -15.95
CA ARG A 966 -25.43 -1.51 -15.58
C ARG A 966 -24.36 -2.49 -16.02
N TRP A 967 -23.44 -2.02 -16.85
CA TRP A 967 -22.36 -2.85 -17.38
C TRP A 967 -21.01 -2.15 -17.22
N LEU A 968 -20.10 -2.80 -16.49
CA LEU A 968 -18.70 -2.38 -16.42
C LEU A 968 -17.96 -2.91 -17.66
N THR A 969 -17.53 -2.00 -18.54
CA THR A 969 -16.79 -2.31 -19.77
C THR A 969 -15.34 -1.81 -19.66
N PRO A 970 -14.42 -2.28 -20.51
CA PRO A 970 -13.04 -1.76 -20.55
C PRO A 970 -12.91 -0.27 -20.91
N ILE A 971 -13.98 0.35 -21.44
CA ILE A 971 -13.97 1.76 -21.85
C ILE A 971 -14.77 2.67 -20.91
N GLY A 972 -15.46 2.11 -19.91
CA GLY A 972 -16.37 2.89 -19.08
C GLY A 972 -17.44 2.09 -18.36
N ARG A 973 -18.11 2.74 -17.42
CA ARG A 973 -19.38 2.25 -16.87
C ARG A 973 -20.51 2.65 -17.80
N MET A 974 -21.16 1.66 -18.38
CA MET A 974 -22.33 1.86 -19.21
C MET A 974 -23.60 1.70 -18.38
N ALA A 975 -24.53 2.64 -18.53
CA ALA A 975 -25.86 2.61 -17.96
C ALA A 975 -26.90 2.80 -19.06
N ILE A 976 -27.89 1.92 -19.11
CA ILE A 976 -29.09 2.04 -19.96
C ILE A 976 -30.28 2.03 -19.01
N ASP A 977 -31.13 3.05 -19.05
CA ASP A 977 -32.35 3.12 -18.22
C ASP A 977 -33.58 3.41 -19.07
N ILE A 978 -34.71 2.87 -18.65
CA ILE A 978 -36.03 3.24 -19.17
C ILE A 978 -36.91 3.56 -17.98
N GLY A 979 -37.38 4.79 -17.89
CA GLY A 979 -38.36 5.25 -16.89
C GLY A 979 -39.74 5.45 -17.51
N VAL A 980 -40.78 5.17 -16.75
CA VAL A 980 -42.20 5.35 -17.09
C VAL A 980 -42.82 6.32 -16.10
N ASN A 981 -43.35 7.43 -16.60
CA ASN A 981 -44.09 8.41 -15.80
C ASN A 981 -45.47 7.82 -15.46
N LEU A 982 -45.79 7.72 -14.16
CA LEU A 982 -47.03 7.08 -13.71
C LEU A 982 -48.27 7.95 -13.89
N GLN A 983 -48.09 9.28 -13.92
CA GLN A 983 -49.18 10.26 -14.03
C GLN A 983 -48.75 11.41 -14.96
N PRO A 984 -48.57 11.15 -16.27
CA PRO A 984 -48.14 12.17 -17.21
C PRO A 984 -49.20 13.25 -17.38
N ASP A 985 -48.77 14.51 -17.24
CA ASP A 985 -49.63 15.65 -17.48
C ASP A 985 -49.68 15.99 -18.98
N VAL A 986 -50.77 15.58 -19.62
CA VAL A 986 -50.99 15.77 -21.06
C VAL A 986 -51.11 17.25 -21.43
N LEU A 987 -51.57 18.11 -20.52
CA LEU A 987 -51.68 19.55 -20.79
C LEU A 987 -50.30 20.18 -20.94
N LEU A 988 -49.33 19.71 -20.16
CA LEU A 988 -47.95 20.18 -20.15
C LEU A 988 -47.05 19.46 -21.17
N GLY A 989 -47.60 18.51 -21.94
CA GLY A 989 -46.83 17.72 -22.89
C GLY A 989 -45.81 16.78 -22.22
N GLU A 990 -46.06 16.31 -21.00
CA GLU A 990 -45.13 15.43 -20.31
C GLU A 990 -45.02 14.05 -20.99
N PRO A 991 -43.79 13.48 -21.06
CA PRO A 991 -43.60 12.17 -21.66
C PRO A 991 -44.22 11.07 -20.80
N GLN A 992 -44.75 10.04 -21.48
CA GLN A 992 -45.22 8.82 -20.84
C GLN A 992 -44.04 7.92 -20.40
N TRP A 993 -42.92 7.99 -21.13
CA TRP A 993 -41.70 7.23 -20.84
C TRP A 993 -40.47 7.97 -21.37
N GLY A 994 -39.31 7.68 -20.80
CA GLY A 994 -38.02 8.28 -21.17
C GLY A 994 -36.90 7.25 -21.22
N PRO A 995 -36.17 7.13 -22.34
CA PRO A 995 -34.94 6.35 -22.42
C PRO A 995 -33.73 7.18 -21.98
N TYR A 996 -32.80 6.55 -21.28
CA TYR A 996 -31.54 7.16 -20.89
C TYR A 996 -30.38 6.21 -21.17
N PHE A 997 -29.25 6.79 -21.53
CA PHE A 997 -28.03 6.06 -21.81
C PHE A 997 -26.84 6.94 -21.48
N SER A 998 -25.87 6.34 -20.81
CA SER A 998 -24.57 6.96 -20.56
C SER A 998 -23.46 5.91 -20.58
N ILE A 999 -22.28 6.34 -21.05
CA ILE A 999 -21.00 5.64 -20.88
C ILE A 999 -20.08 6.62 -20.18
N ASP A 1000 -19.94 6.46 -18.86
CA ASP A 1000 -19.00 7.23 -18.04
C ASP A 1000 -17.57 6.73 -18.29
N PRO A 1001 -16.60 7.63 -18.51
CA PRO A 1001 -15.21 7.22 -18.61
C PRO A 1001 -14.75 6.52 -17.32
N LEU A 1002 -13.82 5.56 -17.45
CA LEU A 1002 -13.23 4.82 -16.32
C LEU A 1002 -12.39 5.70 -15.39
#